data_AF-A0A9N7MTV6-F1
#
_entry.id   AF-A0A9N7MTV6-F1
#
_cell.length_a   1.000
_cell.length_b   1.000
_cell.length_c   1.000
_cell.angle_alpha   90.00
_cell.angle_beta   90.00
_cell.angle_gamma   90.00
#
_symmetry.space_group_name_H-M   'P 1'
#
loop_
_entity.id
_entity.type
_entity.pdbx_description
1 polymer ?
#
loop_
_entity_poly.entity_id
_entity_poly.type
_entity_poly.pdbx_seq_one_letter_code
_entity_poly.pdbx_strand_id
1 'polypeptide(L)'
;MAERAAESSSRTISDELSSQIVDSEHNAKETSEKLAKKREEHQRTRQDRAEKEAELIRLKEAHAAEISRLEKEKAEYGTLMRNRGVEAGKELGKEEFKNSEEMERDLEFNTCLNLRWTIDRVGSGLYGVGDLALILHNKIVRLGFDASISEMRVLADDDERDYVEGVLDRSDPQITASALPPLSRERRAELQRAFMDMFLYIYFYITMSGAGDEENDAVLSDVEADDLAPINIKTAPENMSVEKFKEILAELDRERRAREAAENAKSDLQVSFNRLKVLCHEAIKKRDECSRQRDETLREKEEALKKLEKASADLSEEIKLKEDITKQKDEIVRQLEEVGKARESNRIELETGSSMLVSGIEKISRKVSSYKDFGGNGLPKSSKYSGLPAVAYGVVKRTNEIVEELLYQIESSNKLRNEAREQLDQRNYEIAIEVSQLEATISGLREEVAERSKEIESLRQLVDMKDARVAELERESSERLESMKGEISGLSVLVSENESKIEAQRPMLINQLNYVSKVHNELCEVMKIVDADKSSELSEYLFVAQETNMEENIKACLAGMESVYELSKTVVEKTRKVVEERGREVKSLNETVSRLVKEKEKIGSLLRSTLSQRMSVDLSSKTNQLFKVAENGLKETGIGFQAFKGEVDPDETEQSEVYALASALENIIKQSQLEIIELQHSVEEIRAELNLYKELADAQAKELSQCKLQVEELEEKERVANENVEGLMMDVTSAEEEIMRWKVAAQQEADAGKAVEQEFVAQLAAARQELEEARQAVIETEKKLRFKEETALAAMAARDAAEKSLRLADMRAARLRDRVEELTRQLDELDTREATASGLSRPRYICWPWQWLGLNYVGGPRSETPLQAAANEMELSEPLI
;
A
#
# COMPACT_ATOMS: atom_id res chain seq x y z
N MET A 1 63.38 44.48 91.85
CA MET A 1 62.37 43.42 91.65
C MET A 1 61.32 43.83 90.63
N ALA A 2 60.57 44.92 90.87
CA ALA A 2 59.52 45.41 89.95
C ALA A 2 59.97 45.49 88.47
N GLU A 3 61.17 46.00 88.22
CA GLU A 3 61.79 46.08 86.88
C GLU A 3 61.81 44.73 86.14
N ARG A 4 62.28 43.64 86.78
CA ARG A 4 62.26 42.29 86.19
C ARG A 4 60.85 41.73 85.99
N ALA A 5 59.87 42.16 86.80
CA ALA A 5 58.48 41.78 86.60
C ALA A 5 57.87 42.51 85.39
N ALA A 6 58.22 43.78 85.18
CA ALA A 6 57.85 44.54 83.99
C ALA A 6 58.53 43.96 82.73
N GLU A 7 59.82 43.63 82.78
CA GLU A 7 60.52 42.93 81.68
C GLU A 7 59.86 41.58 81.35
N SER A 8 59.53 40.77 82.37
CA SER A 8 58.87 39.48 82.17
C SER A 8 57.48 39.65 81.54
N SER A 9 56.65 40.55 82.06
CA SER A 9 55.31 40.79 81.50
C SER A 9 55.36 41.39 80.10
N SER A 10 56.34 42.25 79.81
CA SER A 10 56.55 42.83 78.48
C SER A 10 56.97 41.76 77.46
N ARG A 11 57.82 40.81 77.86
CA ARG A 11 58.15 39.63 77.03
C ARG A 11 56.92 38.77 76.77
N THR A 12 56.17 38.38 77.81
CA THR A 12 54.95 37.57 77.62
C THR A 12 53.95 38.23 76.67
N ILE A 13 53.71 39.54 76.82
CA ILE A 13 52.83 40.30 75.91
C ILE A 13 53.42 40.38 74.49
N SER A 14 54.74 40.53 74.35
CA SER A 14 55.41 40.53 73.04
C SER A 14 55.36 39.17 72.35
N ASP A 15 55.51 38.07 73.10
CA ASP A 15 55.46 36.70 72.60
C ASP A 15 54.01 36.33 72.20
N GLU A 16 53.02 36.74 73.01
CA GLU A 16 51.59 36.51 72.76
C GLU A 16 51.07 37.33 71.57
N LEU A 17 51.48 38.60 71.44
CA LEU A 17 51.25 39.40 70.23
C LEU A 17 51.95 38.78 69.00
N SER A 18 53.17 38.25 69.15
CA SER A 18 53.87 37.60 68.03
C SER A 18 53.17 36.34 67.57
N SER A 19 52.60 35.54 68.50
CA SER A 19 51.75 34.40 68.14
C SER A 19 50.52 34.86 67.37
N GLN A 20 49.76 35.83 67.90
CA GLN A 20 48.56 36.34 67.25
C GLN A 20 48.84 36.91 65.84
N ILE A 21 50.00 37.55 65.64
CA ILE A 21 50.43 38.01 64.31
C ILE A 21 50.68 36.81 63.39
N VAL A 22 51.45 35.80 63.81
CA VAL A 22 51.72 34.58 63.01
C VAL A 22 50.43 33.82 62.69
N ASP A 23 49.53 33.67 63.64
CA ASP A 23 48.22 33.03 63.46
C ASP A 23 47.34 33.84 62.49
N SER A 24 47.36 35.17 62.57
CA SER A 24 46.65 36.04 61.62
C SER A 24 47.23 35.97 60.21
N GLU A 25 48.56 35.91 60.06
CA GLU A 25 49.23 35.70 58.77
C GLU A 25 48.93 34.33 58.18
N HIS A 26 48.87 33.28 59.00
CA HIS A 26 48.56 31.93 58.51
C HIS A 26 47.12 31.87 57.99
N ASN A 27 46.15 32.43 58.73
CA ASN A 27 44.76 32.55 58.30
C ASN A 27 44.63 33.43 57.04
N ALA A 28 45.38 34.54 56.94
CA ALA A 28 45.41 35.39 55.74
C ALA A 28 45.97 34.66 54.51
N LYS A 29 47.02 33.84 54.68
CA LYS A 29 47.59 32.99 53.62
C LYS A 29 46.61 31.90 53.18
N GLU A 30 45.98 31.21 54.14
CA GLU A 30 45.03 30.12 53.82
C GLU A 30 43.74 30.64 53.16
N THR A 31 43.20 31.79 53.61
CA THR A 31 42.05 32.44 52.96
C THR A 31 42.40 33.00 51.58
N SER A 32 43.61 33.52 51.39
CA SER A 32 44.13 33.92 50.07
C SER A 32 44.23 32.73 49.11
N GLU A 33 44.76 31.59 49.56
CA GLU A 33 44.88 30.37 48.74
C GLU A 33 43.51 29.79 48.38
N LYS A 34 42.55 29.76 49.33
CA LYS A 34 41.16 29.38 49.07
C LYS A 34 40.49 30.30 48.04
N LEU A 35 40.74 31.61 48.09
CA LEU A 35 40.27 32.57 47.10
C LEU A 35 40.95 32.41 45.73
N ALA A 36 42.24 32.04 45.69
CA ALA A 36 42.94 31.74 44.45
C ALA A 36 42.36 30.50 43.75
N LYS A 37 42.20 29.37 44.47
CA LYS A 37 41.60 28.14 43.94
C LYS A 37 40.17 28.37 43.43
N LYS A 38 39.36 29.12 44.18
CA LYS A 38 38.00 29.48 43.76
C LYS A 38 37.96 30.39 42.52
N ARG A 39 38.98 31.22 42.29
CA ARG A 39 39.14 31.99 41.04
C ARG A 39 39.52 31.10 39.86
N GLU A 40 40.44 30.15 40.04
CA GLU A 40 40.78 29.17 39.00
C GLU A 40 39.58 28.30 38.60
N GLU A 41 38.84 27.79 39.57
CA GLU A 41 37.61 27.00 39.34
C GLU A 41 36.54 27.82 38.59
N HIS A 42 36.33 29.08 39.00
CA HIS A 42 35.44 30.01 38.30
C HIS A 42 35.97 30.44 36.91
N GLN A 43 37.27 30.27 36.64
CA GLN A 43 37.84 30.54 35.32
C GLN A 43 37.70 29.31 34.39
N ARG A 44 37.97 28.09 34.89
CA ARG A 44 37.71 26.83 34.16
C ARG A 44 36.24 26.71 33.77
N THR A 45 35.32 26.87 34.72
CA THR A 45 33.87 26.81 34.44
C THR A 45 33.37 27.91 33.49
N ARG A 46 34.14 28.99 33.27
CA ARG A 46 33.87 29.97 32.20
C ARG A 46 34.46 29.56 30.85
N GLN A 47 35.61 28.88 30.83
CA GLN A 47 36.16 28.27 29.62
C GLN A 47 35.26 27.13 29.13
N ASP A 48 34.86 26.20 30.01
CA ASP A 48 33.96 25.09 29.69
C ASP A 48 32.61 25.57 29.10
N ARG A 49 32.11 26.73 29.55
CA ARG A 49 30.91 27.36 28.99
C ARG A 49 31.18 28.00 27.64
N ALA A 50 32.28 28.75 27.48
CA ALA A 50 32.64 29.37 26.21
C ALA A 50 32.93 28.32 25.11
N GLU A 51 33.52 27.18 25.45
CA GLU A 51 33.75 26.07 24.53
C GLU A 51 32.42 25.42 24.09
N LYS A 52 31.50 25.18 25.03
CA LYS A 52 30.15 24.67 24.72
C LYS A 52 29.29 25.67 23.93
N GLU A 53 29.43 26.96 24.19
CA GLU A 53 28.79 28.01 23.39
C GLU A 53 29.36 28.06 21.96
N ALA A 54 30.68 27.91 21.79
CA ALA A 54 31.32 27.82 20.48
C ALA A 54 30.95 26.55 19.71
N GLU A 55 30.82 25.41 20.39
CA GLU A 55 30.33 24.15 19.81
C GLU A 55 28.86 24.27 19.37
N LEU A 56 28.00 24.87 20.20
CA LEU A 56 26.61 25.16 19.86
C LEU A 56 26.46 26.13 18.67
N ILE A 57 27.39 27.09 18.51
CA ILE A 57 27.43 27.96 17.33
C ILE A 57 27.79 27.16 16.08
N ARG A 58 28.84 26.32 16.12
CA ARG A 58 29.22 25.45 14.99
C ARG A 58 28.10 24.49 14.58
N LEU A 59 27.38 23.92 15.54
CA LEU A 59 26.21 23.05 15.28
C LEU A 59 25.07 23.82 14.59
N LYS A 60 24.82 25.08 14.99
CA LYS A 60 23.84 25.96 14.33
C LYS A 60 24.27 26.34 12.91
N GLU A 61 25.55 26.64 12.70
CA GLU A 61 26.12 26.93 11.37
C GLU A 61 26.02 25.73 10.43
N ALA A 62 26.35 24.53 10.92
CA ALA A 62 26.20 23.28 10.16
C ALA A 62 24.73 22.98 9.81
N HIS A 63 23.81 23.15 10.77
CA HIS A 63 22.38 22.94 10.54
C HIS A 63 21.78 24.00 9.59
N ALA A 64 22.27 25.24 9.60
CA ALA A 64 21.87 26.26 8.64
C ALA A 64 22.36 25.93 7.22
N ALA A 65 23.60 25.47 7.08
CA ALA A 65 24.15 25.03 5.79
C ALA A 65 23.37 23.84 5.21
N GLU A 66 22.96 22.88 6.06
CA GLU A 66 22.16 21.73 5.63
C GLU A 66 20.73 22.11 5.24
N ILE A 67 20.09 23.05 5.95
CA ILE A 67 18.81 23.64 5.50
C ILE A 67 18.96 24.25 4.10
N SER A 68 19.99 25.08 3.88
CA SER A 68 20.22 25.68 2.55
C SER A 68 20.56 24.65 1.46
N ARG A 69 21.15 23.50 1.80
CA ARG A 69 21.34 22.38 0.87
C ARG A 69 20.00 21.76 0.48
N LEU A 70 19.16 21.44 1.46
CA LEU A 70 17.82 20.86 1.24
C LEU A 70 16.86 21.82 0.52
N GLU A 71 16.96 23.13 0.78
CA GLU A 71 16.21 24.16 0.03
C GLU A 71 16.64 24.24 -1.43
N LYS A 72 17.93 24.08 -1.72
CA LYS A 72 18.47 24.04 -3.09
C LYS A 72 18.04 22.77 -3.82
N GLU A 73 18.13 21.60 -3.18
CA GLU A 73 17.65 20.32 -3.73
C GLU A 73 16.14 20.35 -3.99
N LYS A 74 15.35 20.93 -3.07
CA LYS A 74 13.91 21.17 -3.24
C LYS A 74 13.60 22.13 -4.39
N ALA A 75 14.40 23.18 -4.58
CA ALA A 75 14.26 24.11 -5.71
C ALA A 75 14.56 23.42 -7.05
N GLU A 76 15.63 22.62 -7.12
CA GLU A 76 16.03 21.86 -8.30
C GLU A 76 15.00 20.78 -8.66
N TYR A 77 14.49 20.04 -7.67
CA TYR A 77 13.37 19.10 -7.86
C TYR A 77 12.10 19.84 -8.33
N GLY A 78 11.84 21.03 -7.77
CA GLY A 78 10.73 21.90 -8.15
C GLY A 78 10.83 22.51 -9.55
N THR A 79 12.02 22.60 -10.16
CA THR A 79 12.17 22.87 -11.60
C THR A 79 12.07 21.60 -12.43
N LEU A 80 12.65 20.48 -11.99
CA LEU A 80 12.62 19.20 -12.70
C LEU A 80 11.18 18.67 -12.86
N MET A 81 10.36 18.77 -11.83
CA MET A 81 8.92 18.44 -11.88
C MET A 81 8.12 19.41 -12.76
N ARG A 82 8.48 20.69 -12.82
CA ARG A 82 7.83 21.64 -13.75
C ARG A 82 8.19 21.36 -15.20
N ASN A 83 9.44 21.00 -15.49
CA ASN A 83 9.86 20.61 -16.83
C ASN A 83 9.14 19.32 -17.27
N ARG A 84 9.16 18.28 -16.43
CA ARG A 84 8.39 17.04 -16.68
C ARG A 84 6.89 17.28 -16.87
N GLY A 85 6.28 18.17 -16.09
CA GLY A 85 4.87 18.53 -16.27
C GLY A 85 4.57 19.26 -17.59
N VAL A 86 5.50 20.10 -18.06
CA VAL A 86 5.40 20.82 -19.35
C VAL A 86 5.75 19.93 -20.56
N GLU A 87 6.51 18.85 -20.36
CA GLU A 87 6.80 17.83 -21.37
C GLU A 87 5.66 16.81 -21.46
N ALA A 88 5.25 16.21 -20.35
CA ALA A 88 4.10 15.30 -20.29
C ALA A 88 2.80 15.96 -20.82
N GLY A 89 2.55 17.23 -20.45
CA GLY A 89 1.41 18.01 -20.97
C GLY A 89 1.47 18.33 -22.47
N LYS A 90 2.58 18.05 -23.17
CA LYS A 90 2.71 18.19 -24.64
C LYS A 90 2.65 16.86 -25.38
N GLU A 91 2.89 15.74 -24.71
CA GLU A 91 2.81 14.40 -25.27
C GLU A 91 1.41 13.80 -25.05
N LEU A 92 0.91 13.82 -23.81
CA LEU A 92 -0.46 13.39 -23.46
C LEU A 92 -1.52 14.13 -24.31
N GLY A 93 -1.41 15.46 -24.41
CA GLY A 93 -2.28 16.30 -25.23
C GLY A 93 -2.20 16.07 -26.75
N LYS A 94 -1.44 15.08 -27.23
CA LYS A 94 -1.37 14.64 -28.63
C LYS A 94 -1.65 13.15 -28.82
N GLU A 95 -1.32 12.31 -27.85
CA GLU A 95 -1.63 10.88 -27.89
C GLU A 95 -3.04 10.58 -27.38
N GLU A 96 -3.49 11.19 -26.28
CA GLU A 96 -4.84 10.97 -25.73
C GLU A 96 -5.93 11.38 -26.74
N PHE A 97 -5.74 12.50 -27.43
CA PHE A 97 -6.70 13.00 -28.43
C PHE A 97 -6.76 12.17 -29.73
N LYS A 98 -5.79 11.27 -29.96
CA LYS A 98 -5.85 10.27 -31.04
C LYS A 98 -6.38 8.95 -30.53
N ASN A 99 -5.77 8.44 -29.46
CA ASN A 99 -6.07 7.12 -28.92
C ASN A 99 -7.50 7.06 -28.36
N SER A 100 -8.08 8.16 -27.86
CA SER A 100 -9.49 8.19 -27.45
C SER A 100 -10.45 8.07 -28.64
N GLU A 101 -10.28 8.87 -29.70
CA GLU A 101 -11.15 8.77 -30.90
C GLU A 101 -11.00 7.44 -31.64
N GLU A 102 -9.86 6.76 -31.53
CA GLU A 102 -9.59 5.46 -32.16
C GLU A 102 -10.10 4.31 -31.30
N MET A 103 -9.78 4.29 -29.99
CA MET A 103 -10.25 3.29 -29.04
C MET A 103 -11.77 3.33 -28.81
N GLU A 104 -12.40 4.50 -28.79
CA GLU A 104 -13.87 4.60 -28.61
C GLU A 104 -14.61 4.02 -29.83
N ARG A 105 -14.12 4.27 -31.05
CA ARG A 105 -14.64 3.63 -32.28
C ARG A 105 -14.39 2.12 -32.29
N ASP A 106 -13.21 1.66 -31.91
CA ASP A 106 -12.91 0.23 -31.86
C ASP A 106 -13.71 -0.49 -30.76
N LEU A 107 -14.02 0.18 -29.63
CA LEU A 107 -14.84 -0.38 -28.55
C LEU A 107 -16.32 -0.44 -28.95
N GLU A 108 -16.88 0.60 -29.57
CA GLU A 108 -18.24 0.56 -30.13
C GLU A 108 -18.37 -0.50 -31.24
N PHE A 109 -17.39 -0.59 -32.14
CA PHE A 109 -17.41 -1.56 -33.24
C PHE A 109 -17.28 -3.01 -32.74
N ASN A 110 -16.36 -3.27 -31.79
CA ASN A 110 -16.21 -4.60 -31.19
C ASN A 110 -17.39 -4.98 -30.29
N THR A 111 -18.01 -4.05 -29.55
CA THR A 111 -19.20 -4.37 -28.75
C THR A 111 -20.42 -4.65 -29.64
N CYS A 112 -20.62 -3.90 -30.73
CA CYS A 112 -21.66 -4.18 -31.71
C CYS A 112 -21.46 -5.53 -32.41
N LEU A 113 -20.22 -5.86 -32.82
CA LEU A 113 -19.90 -7.16 -33.41
C LEU A 113 -20.06 -8.32 -32.42
N ASN A 114 -19.59 -8.19 -31.18
CA ASN A 114 -19.76 -9.23 -30.15
C ASN A 114 -21.23 -9.44 -29.76
N LEU A 115 -22.03 -8.37 -29.64
CA LEU A 115 -23.47 -8.49 -29.42
C LEU A 115 -24.14 -9.23 -30.57
N ARG A 116 -23.82 -8.89 -31.82
CA ARG A 116 -24.38 -9.57 -33.00
C ARG A 116 -23.96 -11.03 -33.08
N TRP A 117 -22.68 -11.33 -32.90
CA TRP A 117 -22.15 -12.71 -32.84
C TRP A 117 -22.81 -13.54 -31.73
N THR A 118 -23.08 -12.93 -30.57
CA THR A 118 -23.81 -13.59 -29.47
C THR A 118 -25.27 -13.84 -29.85
N ILE A 119 -25.96 -12.88 -30.47
CA ILE A 119 -27.35 -13.01 -30.92
C ILE A 119 -27.49 -14.10 -32.00
N ASP A 120 -26.63 -14.10 -33.02
CA ASP A 120 -26.64 -15.10 -34.10
C ASP A 120 -26.34 -16.51 -33.55
N ARG A 121 -25.50 -16.62 -32.51
CA ARG A 121 -25.19 -17.89 -31.82
C ARG A 121 -26.28 -18.34 -30.83
N VAL A 122 -27.05 -17.42 -30.23
CA VAL A 122 -28.26 -17.73 -29.45
C VAL A 122 -29.35 -18.32 -30.37
N GLY A 123 -29.46 -17.83 -31.61
CA GLY A 123 -30.31 -18.44 -32.65
C GLY A 123 -29.91 -19.88 -33.03
N SER A 124 -28.75 -20.36 -32.57
CA SER A 124 -28.20 -21.70 -32.84
C SER A 124 -28.32 -22.67 -31.66
N GLY A 125 -29.00 -22.29 -30.56
CA GLY A 125 -29.43 -23.23 -29.50
C GLY A 125 -28.32 -23.82 -28.60
N LEU A 126 -27.16 -23.18 -28.50
CA LEU A 126 -25.94 -23.76 -27.92
C LEU A 126 -25.61 -23.43 -26.44
N TYR A 127 -26.50 -22.75 -25.70
CA TYR A 127 -26.28 -22.41 -24.28
C TYR A 127 -27.55 -22.46 -23.44
N GLY A 128 -27.40 -22.77 -22.16
CA GLY A 128 -28.48 -22.72 -21.16
C GLY A 128 -28.88 -21.27 -20.82
N VAL A 129 -30.17 -21.04 -20.57
CA VAL A 129 -30.70 -19.69 -20.30
C VAL A 129 -30.15 -19.10 -18.99
N GLY A 130 -29.78 -19.94 -18.02
CA GLY A 130 -29.17 -19.50 -16.76
C GLY A 130 -27.80 -18.83 -16.94
N ASP A 131 -26.94 -19.40 -17.79
CA ASP A 131 -25.59 -18.88 -18.03
C ASP A 131 -25.63 -17.50 -18.69
N LEU A 132 -26.56 -17.30 -19.64
CA LEU A 132 -26.79 -16.00 -20.27
C LEU A 132 -27.15 -14.91 -19.24
N ALA A 133 -27.97 -15.23 -18.24
CA ALA A 133 -28.36 -14.28 -17.20
C ALA A 133 -27.16 -13.88 -16.33
N LEU A 134 -26.32 -14.84 -15.93
CA LEU A 134 -25.09 -14.61 -15.16
C LEU A 134 -24.03 -13.82 -15.94
N ILE A 135 -23.88 -14.08 -17.25
CA ILE A 135 -22.95 -13.37 -18.14
C ILE A 135 -23.43 -11.93 -18.39
N LEU A 136 -24.73 -11.70 -18.61
CA LEU A 136 -25.28 -10.34 -18.72
C LEU A 136 -25.15 -9.57 -17.41
N HIS A 137 -25.50 -10.18 -16.28
CA HIS A 137 -25.45 -9.52 -14.97
C HIS A 137 -24.03 -9.07 -14.63
N ASN A 138 -23.02 -9.94 -14.78
CA ASN A 138 -21.62 -9.58 -14.58
C ASN A 138 -21.13 -8.48 -15.53
N LYS A 139 -21.59 -8.45 -16.79
CA LYS A 139 -21.25 -7.37 -17.73
C LYS A 139 -21.93 -6.04 -17.40
N ILE A 140 -23.18 -6.06 -16.92
CA ILE A 140 -23.90 -4.84 -16.50
C ILE A 140 -23.26 -4.24 -15.23
N VAL A 141 -22.91 -5.09 -14.25
CA VAL A 141 -22.17 -4.66 -13.04
C VAL A 141 -20.80 -4.09 -13.40
N ARG A 142 -20.04 -4.73 -14.31
CA ARG A 142 -18.76 -4.17 -14.84
C ARG A 142 -18.91 -2.86 -15.62
N LEU A 143 -20.11 -2.47 -16.03
CA LEU A 143 -20.40 -1.20 -16.71
C LEU A 143 -20.90 -0.09 -15.76
N GLY A 144 -20.84 -0.31 -14.44
CA GLY A 144 -21.02 0.74 -13.44
C GLY A 144 -22.45 1.25 -13.25
N PHE A 145 -23.46 0.51 -13.71
CA PHE A 145 -24.87 0.83 -13.49
C PHE A 145 -25.35 0.40 -12.08
N ASP A 146 -24.87 1.09 -11.06
CA ASP A 146 -25.37 0.95 -9.68
C ASP A 146 -26.77 1.59 -9.58
N ALA A 147 -27.81 0.76 -9.76
CA ALA A 147 -29.21 1.14 -9.66
C ALA A 147 -29.86 0.44 -8.46
N SER A 148 -29.67 0.99 -7.26
CA SER A 148 -30.33 0.51 -6.05
C SER A 148 -31.86 0.60 -6.18
N ILE A 149 -32.52 -0.56 -6.21
CA ILE A 149 -33.97 -0.72 -6.46
C ILE A 149 -34.84 -0.06 -5.37
N SER A 150 -34.24 0.36 -4.25
CA SER A 150 -34.94 0.87 -3.06
C SER A 150 -35.41 2.33 -3.12
N GLU A 151 -34.85 3.19 -3.97
CA GLU A 151 -35.16 4.64 -3.94
C GLU A 151 -36.31 5.08 -4.87
N MET A 152 -36.67 4.32 -5.90
CA MET A 152 -37.73 4.69 -6.85
C MET A 152 -39.15 4.41 -6.32
N ARG A 153 -39.47 4.83 -5.08
CA ARG A 153 -40.82 4.64 -4.50
C ARG A 153 -41.35 5.73 -3.56
N VAL A 154 -40.66 6.87 -3.47
CA VAL A 154 -41.14 8.10 -2.80
C VAL A 154 -40.87 9.29 -3.73
N LEU A 155 -41.55 10.42 -3.53
CA LEU A 155 -41.55 11.60 -4.42
C LEU A 155 -42.33 11.41 -5.73
N ALA A 156 -43.56 10.93 -5.59
CA ALA A 156 -44.64 11.18 -6.54
C ALA A 156 -45.86 11.74 -5.78
N ASP A 157 -45.67 12.93 -5.18
CA ASP A 157 -46.70 13.88 -4.70
C ASP A 157 -46.00 15.22 -4.36
N ASP A 158 -46.79 16.29 -4.16
CA ASP A 158 -46.43 17.69 -3.87
C ASP A 158 -45.93 18.59 -5.04
N ASP A 159 -46.90 19.09 -5.83
CA ASP A 159 -46.83 20.43 -6.46
C ASP A 159 -47.04 21.52 -5.39
N GLU A 160 -46.24 22.60 -5.40
CA GLU A 160 -46.68 24.03 -5.40
C GLU A 160 -45.60 25.05 -4.96
N ARG A 161 -45.47 26.15 -5.75
CA ARG A 161 -45.02 27.51 -5.33
C ARG A 161 -43.56 27.68 -4.85
N ASP A 162 -42.97 28.89 -4.81
CA ASP A 162 -43.44 30.23 -5.17
C ASP A 162 -42.35 31.13 -5.82
N TYR A 163 -42.73 32.34 -6.26
CA TYR A 163 -41.88 33.40 -6.82
C TYR A 163 -40.97 34.10 -5.78
N VAL A 164 -39.88 34.76 -6.24
CA VAL A 164 -39.55 36.21 -6.03
C VAL A 164 -38.22 36.61 -6.68
N GLU A 165 -38.08 37.88 -7.07
CA GLU A 165 -36.96 38.50 -7.81
C GLU A 165 -35.84 39.13 -6.93
N GLY A 166 -34.68 39.44 -7.53
CA GLY A 166 -33.62 40.31 -6.95
C GLY A 166 -32.18 39.87 -7.29
N VAL A 167 -31.51 40.15 -8.43
CA VAL A 167 -31.33 41.36 -9.29
C VAL A 167 -30.21 42.32 -8.81
N LEU A 168 -29.24 42.60 -9.72
CA LEU A 168 -28.02 43.44 -9.64
C LEU A 168 -26.76 42.82 -8.95
N ASP A 169 -25.52 42.96 -9.47
CA ASP A 169 -25.06 43.43 -10.81
C ASP A 169 -23.64 42.91 -11.18
N ARG A 170 -23.34 42.86 -12.49
CA ARG A 170 -22.04 42.83 -13.23
C ARG A 170 -20.73 42.36 -12.53
N SER A 171 -20.04 41.39 -13.15
CA SER A 171 -18.92 41.67 -14.09
C SER A 171 -18.23 40.41 -14.67
N ASP A 172 -18.58 40.04 -15.91
CA ASP A 172 -17.76 39.49 -17.03
C ASP A 172 -16.74 38.32 -16.87
N PRO A 173 -16.43 37.56 -17.97
CA PRO A 173 -16.33 36.10 -17.85
C PRO A 173 -15.10 35.44 -18.54
N GLN A 174 -15.23 34.12 -18.75
CA GLN A 174 -14.38 33.17 -19.50
C GLN A 174 -13.25 32.47 -18.72
N ILE A 175 -13.51 31.21 -18.35
CA ILE A 175 -12.96 30.02 -19.03
C ILE A 175 -14.09 28.98 -19.09
N THR A 176 -14.27 28.31 -20.23
CA THR A 176 -15.37 27.36 -20.45
C THR A 176 -14.94 25.92 -20.16
N ALA A 177 -15.61 25.26 -19.20
CA ALA A 177 -15.57 23.81 -19.08
C ALA A 177 -16.53 23.18 -20.11
N SER A 178 -16.04 22.26 -20.94
CA SER A 178 -16.83 21.59 -21.98
C SER A 178 -17.59 20.39 -21.42
N ALA A 179 -18.84 20.59 -21.02
CA ALA A 179 -19.76 19.50 -20.70
C ALA A 179 -20.28 18.84 -22.00
N LEU A 180 -20.30 17.50 -22.03
CA LEU A 180 -20.89 16.72 -23.12
C LEU A 180 -22.42 16.89 -23.18
N PRO A 181 -23.04 16.85 -24.38
CA PRO A 181 -24.49 16.96 -24.53
C PRO A 181 -25.19 15.64 -24.12
N PRO A 182 -26.25 15.67 -23.30
CA PRO A 182 -26.97 14.45 -22.93
C PRO A 182 -27.82 13.90 -24.07
N LEU A 183 -27.75 12.58 -24.28
CA LEU A 183 -28.60 11.83 -25.24
C LEU A 183 -30.09 12.14 -25.04
N SER A 184 -30.80 12.32 -26.16
CA SER A 184 -32.20 12.76 -26.21
C SER A 184 -33.13 11.82 -25.41
N ARG A 185 -34.22 12.40 -24.86
CA ARG A 185 -35.20 11.66 -24.04
C ARG A 185 -35.85 10.51 -24.81
N GLU A 186 -36.02 10.63 -26.13
CA GLU A 186 -36.65 9.62 -26.99
C GLU A 186 -35.87 8.30 -27.01
N ARG A 187 -34.54 8.32 -27.23
CA ARG A 187 -33.73 7.09 -27.21
C ARG A 187 -33.77 6.36 -25.88
N ARG A 188 -33.87 7.09 -24.75
CA ARG A 188 -34.07 6.48 -23.42
C ARG A 188 -35.44 5.81 -23.28
N ALA A 189 -36.50 6.41 -23.82
CA ALA A 189 -37.83 5.81 -23.82
C ALA A 189 -37.92 4.57 -24.74
N GLU A 190 -37.20 4.56 -25.86
CA GLU A 190 -37.11 3.39 -26.75
C GLU A 190 -36.37 2.22 -26.10
N LEU A 191 -35.22 2.47 -25.47
CA LEU A 191 -34.48 1.46 -24.69
C LEU A 191 -35.32 0.91 -23.52
N GLN A 192 -36.06 1.75 -22.80
CA GLN A 192 -36.94 1.28 -21.71
C GLN A 192 -38.11 0.40 -22.20
N ARG A 193 -38.65 0.65 -23.41
CA ARG A 193 -39.65 -0.26 -24.03
C ARG A 193 -39.03 -1.60 -24.40
N ALA A 194 -37.89 -1.59 -25.12
CA ALA A 194 -37.19 -2.80 -25.50
C ALA A 194 -36.82 -3.69 -24.29
N PHE A 195 -36.47 -3.07 -23.15
CA PHE A 195 -36.20 -3.79 -21.90
C PHE A 195 -37.47 -4.40 -21.28
N MET A 196 -38.60 -3.68 -21.30
CA MET A 196 -39.88 -4.19 -20.78
C MET A 196 -40.44 -5.35 -21.62
N ASP A 197 -40.38 -5.24 -22.95
CA ASP A 197 -40.85 -6.30 -23.86
C ASP A 197 -40.01 -7.58 -23.71
N MET A 198 -38.69 -7.45 -23.52
CA MET A 198 -37.78 -8.56 -23.22
C MET A 198 -38.08 -9.20 -21.86
N PHE A 199 -38.38 -8.42 -20.83
CA PHE A 199 -38.73 -8.92 -19.50
C PHE A 199 -40.05 -9.71 -19.51
N LEU A 200 -41.05 -9.22 -20.25
CA LEU A 200 -42.33 -9.92 -20.45
C LEU A 200 -42.15 -11.25 -21.19
N TYR A 201 -41.29 -11.29 -22.22
CA TYR A 201 -40.99 -12.52 -22.96
C TYR A 201 -40.34 -13.60 -22.06
N ILE A 202 -39.38 -13.21 -21.23
CA ILE A 202 -38.70 -14.12 -20.28
C ILE A 202 -39.67 -14.65 -19.22
N TYR A 203 -40.51 -13.77 -18.65
CA TYR A 203 -41.50 -14.16 -17.62
C TYR A 203 -42.57 -15.13 -18.16
N PHE A 204 -42.96 -14.98 -19.43
CA PHE A 204 -43.90 -15.88 -20.11
C PHE A 204 -43.28 -17.25 -20.44
N TYR A 205 -41.96 -17.32 -20.64
CA TYR A 205 -41.27 -18.58 -20.92
C TYR A 205 -41.02 -19.41 -19.64
N ILE A 206 -40.62 -18.75 -18.55
CA ILE A 206 -40.36 -19.41 -17.26
C ILE A 206 -41.62 -20.06 -16.68
N THR A 207 -42.81 -19.49 -16.93
CA THR A 207 -44.09 -20.01 -16.43
C THR A 207 -44.63 -21.23 -17.21
N MET A 208 -43.97 -21.67 -18.28
CA MET A 208 -44.40 -22.81 -19.12
C MET A 208 -43.61 -24.10 -18.91
N SER A 209 -42.47 -24.08 -18.20
CA SER A 209 -41.51 -25.20 -18.14
C SER A 209 -41.47 -25.92 -16.78
N GLY A 210 -42.49 -25.78 -15.95
CA GLY A 210 -42.51 -26.25 -14.56
C GLY A 210 -43.31 -27.53 -14.30
N ALA A 211 -42.97 -28.65 -14.94
CA ALA A 211 -43.49 -29.99 -14.60
C ALA A 211 -42.62 -31.13 -15.17
N GLY A 212 -42.15 -32.05 -14.32
CA GLY A 212 -41.48 -33.29 -14.72
C GLY A 212 -40.43 -33.78 -13.72
N ASP A 213 -40.67 -34.98 -13.18
CA ASP A 213 -39.79 -36.01 -12.60
C ASP A 213 -38.63 -35.57 -11.67
N GLU A 214 -38.56 -35.94 -10.39
CA GLU A 214 -38.65 -37.24 -9.70
C GLU A 214 -37.33 -38.04 -9.59
N GLU A 215 -37.21 -38.69 -8.44
CA GLU A 215 -36.01 -39.24 -7.78
C GLU A 215 -35.24 -40.30 -8.60
N ASN A 216 -33.92 -40.36 -8.40
CA ASN A 216 -33.18 -41.63 -8.31
C ASN A 216 -31.93 -41.45 -7.44
N ASP A 217 -31.93 -42.07 -6.26
CA ASP A 217 -30.81 -42.11 -5.32
C ASP A 217 -30.13 -43.49 -5.42
N ALA A 218 -28.81 -43.51 -5.64
CA ALA A 218 -28.08 -44.70 -6.05
C ALA A 218 -26.80 -44.91 -5.24
N VAL A 219 -26.93 -45.68 -4.14
CA VAL A 219 -25.83 -46.02 -3.23
C VAL A 219 -24.76 -46.87 -3.93
N LEU A 220 -23.50 -46.42 -3.87
CA LEU A 220 -22.34 -47.22 -4.26
C LEU A 220 -21.98 -48.23 -3.16
N SER A 221 -21.67 -49.46 -3.55
CA SER A 221 -21.24 -50.53 -2.65
C SER A 221 -19.93 -51.16 -3.12
N ASP A 222 -18.91 -51.18 -2.25
CA ASP A 222 -17.68 -51.95 -2.48
C ASP A 222 -17.98 -53.44 -2.58
N VAL A 223 -17.41 -54.09 -3.60
CA VAL A 223 -17.21 -55.55 -3.65
C VAL A 223 -15.82 -55.81 -4.18
N GLU A 224 -14.99 -56.47 -3.37
CA GLU A 224 -13.61 -56.82 -3.71
C GLU A 224 -13.58 -57.89 -4.83
N ALA A 225 -12.65 -57.76 -5.77
CA ALA A 225 -12.48 -58.69 -6.87
C ALA A 225 -11.35 -59.69 -6.58
N ASP A 226 -11.68 -60.95 -6.37
CA ASP A 226 -10.69 -62.04 -6.22
C ASP A 226 -11.26 -63.38 -6.71
N ASP A 227 -10.93 -63.78 -7.95
CA ASP A 227 -11.03 -65.19 -8.39
C ASP A 227 -10.14 -65.45 -9.64
N LEU A 228 -9.01 -66.16 -9.46
CA LEU A 228 -8.01 -66.40 -10.50
C LEU A 228 -8.32 -67.66 -11.32
N ALA A 229 -8.95 -67.49 -12.48
CA ALA A 229 -9.22 -68.59 -13.42
C ALA A 229 -7.90 -69.20 -14.01
N PRO A 230 -7.69 -70.52 -13.93
CA PRO A 230 -6.45 -71.15 -14.38
C PRO A 230 -6.37 -71.28 -15.91
N ILE A 231 -5.28 -70.79 -16.50
CA ILE A 231 -5.07 -70.80 -17.96
C ILE A 231 -4.84 -72.24 -18.48
N ASN A 232 -5.73 -72.69 -19.36
CA ASN A 232 -5.78 -74.03 -19.93
C ASN A 232 -4.81 -74.18 -21.12
N ILE A 233 -3.59 -74.64 -20.86
CA ILE A 233 -2.60 -74.92 -21.92
C ILE A 233 -2.98 -76.21 -22.66
N LYS A 234 -3.29 -76.09 -23.96
CA LYS A 234 -3.43 -77.24 -24.87
C LYS A 234 -2.64 -77.10 -26.16
N THR A 235 -2.01 -78.22 -26.54
CA THR A 235 -1.47 -78.57 -27.87
C THR A 235 -0.46 -77.64 -28.51
N ALA A 236 0.78 -78.13 -28.65
CA ALA A 236 1.81 -77.51 -29.47
C ALA A 236 1.63 -77.84 -30.98
N PRO A 237 2.02 -76.94 -31.88
CA PRO A 237 2.35 -77.27 -33.27
C PRO A 237 3.83 -77.68 -33.40
N GLU A 238 4.13 -78.55 -34.37
CA GLU A 238 5.51 -78.95 -34.69
C GLU A 238 6.26 -77.86 -35.49
N ASN A 239 7.59 -77.97 -35.59
CA ASN A 239 8.48 -77.08 -36.35
C ASN A 239 8.72 -75.66 -35.79
N MET A 240 9.01 -75.56 -34.49
CA MET A 240 9.80 -74.45 -33.95
C MET A 240 11.24 -74.52 -34.49
N SER A 241 11.69 -73.48 -35.21
CA SER A 241 13.11 -73.37 -35.61
C SER A 241 13.99 -73.00 -34.41
N VAL A 242 15.29 -73.30 -34.52
CA VAL A 242 16.29 -72.98 -33.49
C VAL A 242 16.36 -71.46 -33.24
N GLU A 243 16.08 -70.67 -34.29
CA GLU A 243 16.03 -69.21 -34.27
C GLU A 243 14.84 -68.71 -33.44
N LYS A 244 13.63 -69.24 -33.69
CA LYS A 244 12.44 -68.90 -32.88
C LYS A 244 12.60 -69.30 -31.41
N PHE A 245 13.29 -70.40 -31.12
CA PHE A 245 13.57 -70.81 -29.74
C PHE A 245 14.53 -69.83 -29.03
N LYS A 246 15.55 -69.31 -29.73
CA LYS A 246 16.43 -68.24 -29.20
C LYS A 246 15.67 -66.92 -29.02
N GLU A 247 14.80 -66.58 -29.96
CA GLU A 247 13.97 -65.37 -29.95
C GLU A 247 13.04 -65.35 -28.73
N ILE A 248 12.34 -66.46 -28.45
CA ILE A 248 11.47 -66.64 -27.27
C ILE A 248 12.26 -66.62 -25.95
N LEU A 249 13.50 -67.14 -25.92
CA LEU A 249 14.38 -66.97 -24.75
C LEU A 249 14.77 -65.50 -24.55
N ALA A 250 15.13 -64.78 -25.62
CA ALA A 250 15.42 -63.36 -25.56
C ALA A 250 14.18 -62.50 -25.23
N GLU A 251 12.98 -62.99 -25.53
CA GLU A 251 11.69 -62.42 -25.10
C GLU A 251 11.48 -62.61 -23.60
N LEU A 252 11.65 -63.84 -23.10
CA LEU A 252 11.58 -64.17 -21.68
C LEU A 252 12.58 -63.36 -20.84
N ASP A 253 13.80 -63.15 -21.35
CA ASP A 253 14.82 -62.34 -20.68
C ASP A 253 14.56 -60.82 -20.78
N ARG A 254 13.82 -60.35 -21.79
CA ARG A 254 13.31 -58.95 -21.84
C ARG A 254 12.18 -58.77 -20.81
N GLU A 255 11.25 -59.71 -20.78
CA GLU A 255 10.08 -59.77 -19.89
C GLU A 255 10.46 -59.93 -18.41
N ARG A 256 11.55 -60.66 -18.10
CA ARG A 256 12.13 -60.70 -16.75
C ARG A 256 12.68 -59.34 -16.32
N ARG A 257 13.46 -58.68 -17.17
CA ARG A 257 14.00 -57.33 -16.90
C ARG A 257 12.90 -56.28 -16.81
N ALA A 258 11.80 -56.43 -17.54
CA ALA A 258 10.62 -55.57 -17.41
C ALA A 258 9.96 -55.72 -16.03
N ARG A 259 9.76 -56.94 -15.52
CA ARG A 259 9.29 -57.16 -14.14
C ARG A 259 10.26 -56.60 -13.10
N GLU A 260 11.56 -56.87 -13.24
CA GLU A 260 12.58 -56.42 -12.30
C GLU A 260 12.65 -54.87 -12.27
N ALA A 261 12.52 -54.20 -13.42
CA ALA A 261 12.39 -52.74 -13.48
C ALA A 261 11.09 -52.24 -12.83
N ALA A 262 9.96 -52.93 -13.03
CA ALA A 262 8.67 -52.55 -12.43
C ALA A 262 8.64 -52.76 -10.89
N GLU A 263 9.28 -53.81 -10.37
CA GLU A 263 9.41 -54.02 -8.92
C GLU A 263 10.35 -52.98 -8.28
N ASN A 264 11.46 -52.64 -8.93
CA ASN A 264 12.33 -51.54 -8.49
C ASN A 264 11.57 -50.22 -8.47
N ALA A 265 10.88 -49.85 -9.56
CA ALA A 265 10.08 -48.62 -9.63
C ALA A 265 8.97 -48.59 -8.57
N LYS A 266 8.29 -49.71 -8.30
CA LYS A 266 7.32 -49.84 -7.20
C LYS A 266 7.98 -49.62 -5.83
N SER A 267 9.22 -50.08 -5.63
CA SER A 267 9.96 -49.87 -4.38
C SER A 267 10.36 -48.40 -4.18
N ASP A 268 10.80 -47.72 -5.24
CA ASP A 268 11.10 -46.28 -5.21
C ASP A 268 9.85 -45.44 -4.93
N LEU A 269 8.70 -45.83 -5.52
CA LEU A 269 7.41 -45.18 -5.30
C LEU A 269 6.89 -45.42 -3.87
N GLN A 270 7.17 -46.58 -3.28
CA GLN A 270 6.90 -46.85 -1.87
C GLN A 270 7.79 -46.00 -0.93
N VAL A 271 9.06 -45.77 -1.30
CA VAL A 271 9.98 -44.90 -0.56
C VAL A 271 9.56 -43.43 -0.67
N SER A 272 9.17 -42.94 -1.85
CA SER A 272 8.68 -41.58 -2.04
C SER A 272 7.36 -41.34 -1.30
N PHE A 273 6.41 -42.29 -1.35
CA PHE A 273 5.18 -42.25 -0.56
C PHE A 273 5.45 -42.22 0.95
N ASN A 274 6.38 -43.05 1.45
CA ASN A 274 6.77 -43.02 2.86
C ASN A 274 7.40 -41.68 3.27
N ARG A 275 8.21 -41.06 2.39
CA ARG A 275 8.80 -39.73 2.61
C ARG A 275 7.72 -38.63 2.60
N LEU A 276 6.78 -38.67 1.66
CA LEU A 276 5.63 -37.76 1.63
C LEU A 276 4.78 -37.88 2.89
N LYS A 277 4.50 -39.12 3.34
CA LYS A 277 3.77 -39.39 4.58
C LYS A 277 4.46 -38.75 5.79
N VAL A 278 5.80 -38.81 5.90
CA VAL A 278 6.55 -38.10 6.96
C VAL A 278 6.36 -36.58 6.84
N LEU A 279 6.51 -36.00 5.65
CA LEU A 279 6.32 -34.56 5.42
C LEU A 279 4.91 -34.09 5.79
N CYS A 280 3.86 -34.85 5.48
CA CYS A 280 2.50 -34.54 5.91
C CYS A 280 2.36 -34.53 7.44
N HIS A 281 2.96 -35.49 8.15
CA HIS A 281 2.93 -35.51 9.62
C HIS A 281 3.74 -34.35 10.23
N GLU A 282 4.86 -33.94 9.61
CA GLU A 282 5.59 -32.74 10.03
C GLU A 282 4.82 -31.44 9.77
N ALA A 283 4.10 -31.34 8.65
CA ALA A 283 3.25 -30.20 8.34
C ALA A 283 2.09 -30.06 9.35
N ILE A 284 1.38 -31.17 9.64
CA ILE A 284 0.35 -31.23 10.69
C ILE A 284 0.94 -30.82 12.05
N LYS A 285 2.09 -31.38 12.44
CA LYS A 285 2.76 -31.04 13.70
C LYS A 285 3.13 -29.54 13.79
N LYS A 286 3.59 -28.94 12.69
CA LYS A 286 3.91 -27.49 12.63
C LYS A 286 2.65 -26.62 12.74
N ARG A 287 1.55 -27.01 12.09
CA ARG A 287 0.24 -26.34 12.23
C ARG A 287 -0.25 -26.37 13.69
N ASP A 288 -0.18 -27.54 14.32
CA ASP A 288 -0.70 -27.73 15.67
C ASP A 288 0.14 -26.99 16.72
N GLU A 289 1.47 -26.98 16.56
CA GLU A 289 2.40 -26.19 17.37
C GLU A 289 2.17 -24.67 17.18
N CYS A 290 1.99 -24.21 15.93
CA CYS A 290 1.64 -22.82 15.64
C CYS A 290 0.30 -22.42 16.31
N SER A 291 -0.70 -23.32 16.34
CA SER A 291 -1.94 -23.04 17.06
C SER A 291 -1.72 -22.91 18.56
N ARG A 292 -0.94 -23.81 19.19
CA ARG A 292 -0.59 -23.69 20.62
C ARG A 292 0.08 -22.35 20.95
N GLN A 293 0.96 -21.86 20.07
CA GLN A 293 1.66 -20.58 20.27
C GLN A 293 0.70 -19.37 20.16
N ARG A 294 -0.30 -19.42 19.27
CA ARG A 294 -1.39 -18.44 19.26
C ARG A 294 -2.24 -18.51 20.54
N ASP A 295 -2.58 -19.71 20.99
CA ASP A 295 -3.41 -19.92 22.19
C ASP A 295 -2.67 -19.54 23.51
N GLU A 296 -1.33 -19.57 23.52
CA GLU A 296 -0.49 -19.04 24.60
C GLU A 296 -0.44 -17.51 24.57
N THR A 297 -0.10 -16.91 23.42
CA THR A 297 -0.03 -15.44 23.27
C THR A 297 -1.39 -14.74 23.45
N LEU A 298 -2.51 -15.43 23.20
CA LEU A 298 -3.85 -14.95 23.55
C LEU A 298 -4.07 -14.92 25.08
N ARG A 299 -3.63 -15.95 25.82
CA ARG A 299 -3.71 -15.94 27.29
C ARG A 299 -2.78 -14.90 27.92
N GLU A 300 -1.58 -14.72 27.38
CA GLU A 300 -0.67 -13.64 27.81
C GLU A 300 -1.31 -12.25 27.60
N LYS A 301 -1.98 -12.03 26.45
CA LYS A 301 -2.73 -10.80 26.17
C LYS A 301 -3.93 -10.61 27.11
N GLU A 302 -4.69 -11.66 27.40
CA GLU A 302 -5.77 -11.60 28.39
C GLU A 302 -5.25 -11.25 29.79
N GLU A 303 -4.11 -11.81 30.21
CA GLU A 303 -3.50 -11.45 31.48
C GLU A 303 -2.97 -10.02 31.51
N ALA A 304 -2.39 -9.54 30.41
CA ALA A 304 -1.97 -8.14 30.27
C ALA A 304 -3.18 -7.19 30.35
N LEU A 305 -4.30 -7.52 29.71
CA LEU A 305 -5.55 -6.77 29.79
C LEU A 305 -6.11 -6.74 31.22
N LYS A 306 -6.13 -7.88 31.93
CA LYS A 306 -6.56 -7.93 33.35
C LYS A 306 -5.65 -7.12 34.28
N LYS A 307 -4.34 -7.05 33.98
CA LYS A 307 -3.38 -6.18 34.70
C LYS A 307 -3.62 -4.69 34.39
N LEU A 308 -3.93 -4.34 33.14
CA LEU A 308 -4.26 -2.97 32.72
C LEU A 308 -5.60 -2.48 33.29
N GLU A 309 -6.63 -3.32 33.26
CA GLU A 309 -7.95 -3.05 33.87
C GLU A 309 -7.80 -2.74 35.37
N LYS A 310 -7.01 -3.56 36.09
CA LYS A 310 -6.72 -3.30 37.50
C LYS A 310 -5.95 -1.98 37.69
N ALA A 311 -4.90 -1.73 36.91
CA ALA A 311 -4.15 -0.47 37.01
C ALA A 311 -5.02 0.77 36.70
N SER A 312 -6.01 0.64 35.81
CA SER A 312 -7.00 1.68 35.52
C SER A 312 -7.97 1.91 36.70
N ALA A 313 -8.39 0.84 37.38
CA ALA A 313 -9.17 0.95 38.61
C ALA A 313 -8.38 1.60 39.75
N ASP A 314 -7.14 1.14 39.99
CA ASP A 314 -6.22 1.69 40.99
C ASP A 314 -5.98 3.21 40.73
N LEU A 315 -5.78 3.61 39.46
CA LEU A 315 -5.67 5.03 39.04
C LEU A 315 -6.98 5.82 39.27
N SER A 316 -8.15 5.21 39.02
CA SER A 316 -9.45 5.84 39.27
C SER A 316 -9.71 6.10 40.75
N GLU A 317 -9.18 5.27 41.64
CA GLU A 317 -9.20 5.52 43.09
C GLU A 317 -8.22 6.64 43.48
N GLU A 318 -7.01 6.67 42.90
CA GLU A 318 -6.05 7.75 43.15
C GLU A 318 -6.58 9.13 42.68
N ILE A 319 -7.29 9.19 41.55
CA ILE A 319 -7.96 10.41 41.06
C ILE A 319 -9.02 10.89 42.06
N LYS A 320 -9.87 10.00 42.58
CA LYS A 320 -10.88 10.36 43.60
C LYS A 320 -10.23 10.87 44.88
N LEU A 321 -9.15 10.24 45.34
CA LEU A 321 -8.38 10.71 46.49
C LEU A 321 -7.76 12.10 46.25
N LYS A 322 -7.23 12.35 45.05
CA LYS A 322 -6.73 13.68 44.64
C LYS A 322 -7.83 14.73 44.62
N GLU A 323 -9.02 14.41 44.09
CA GLU A 323 -10.18 15.30 44.12
C GLU A 323 -10.68 15.58 45.56
N ASP A 324 -10.69 14.60 46.44
CA ASP A 324 -11.11 14.81 47.83
C ASP A 324 -10.07 15.62 48.62
N ILE A 325 -8.78 15.50 48.27
CA ILE A 325 -7.71 16.37 48.76
C ILE A 325 -7.84 17.80 48.22
N THR A 326 -8.27 18.02 46.96
CA THR A 326 -8.53 19.39 46.48
C THR A 326 -9.77 19.98 47.13
N LYS A 327 -10.87 19.23 47.27
CA LYS A 327 -12.06 19.67 48.04
C LYS A 327 -11.70 20.07 49.48
N GLN A 328 -10.81 19.32 50.15
CA GLN A 328 -10.30 19.69 51.48
C GLN A 328 -9.40 20.94 51.46
N LYS A 329 -8.58 21.14 50.43
CA LYS A 329 -7.78 22.38 50.27
C LYS A 329 -8.67 23.59 50.03
N ASP A 330 -9.68 23.47 49.18
CA ASP A 330 -10.64 24.54 48.88
C ASP A 330 -11.47 24.90 50.12
N GLU A 331 -11.85 23.89 50.93
CA GLU A 331 -12.47 24.09 52.23
C GLU A 331 -11.56 24.83 53.22
N ILE A 332 -10.27 24.45 53.30
CA ILE A 332 -9.27 25.16 54.14
C ILE A 332 -9.03 26.59 53.64
N VAL A 333 -9.01 26.82 52.33
CA VAL A 333 -8.90 28.16 51.72
C VAL A 333 -10.14 28.99 52.05
N ARG A 334 -11.35 28.42 51.96
CA ARG A 334 -12.60 29.09 52.35
C ARG A 334 -12.62 29.44 53.83
N GLN A 335 -12.21 28.52 54.70
CA GLN A 335 -12.07 28.79 56.13
C GLN A 335 -10.99 29.84 56.43
N LEU A 336 -9.88 29.86 55.68
CA LEU A 336 -8.88 30.93 55.76
C LEU A 336 -9.39 32.28 55.26
N GLU A 337 -10.30 32.31 54.28
CA GLU A 337 -10.93 33.54 53.79
C GLU A 337 -12.01 34.05 54.77
N GLU A 338 -12.78 33.15 55.41
CA GLU A 338 -13.72 33.47 56.49
C GLU A 338 -12.98 33.97 57.74
N VAL A 339 -11.90 33.30 58.15
CA VAL A 339 -10.97 33.79 59.20
C VAL A 339 -10.28 35.08 58.77
N GLY A 340 -10.00 35.26 57.48
CA GLY A 340 -9.48 36.50 56.90
C GLY A 340 -10.45 37.66 57.05
N LYS A 341 -11.73 37.46 56.70
CA LYS A 341 -12.82 38.44 56.87
C LYS A 341 -13.10 38.73 58.34
N ALA A 342 -13.08 37.72 59.21
CA ALA A 342 -13.16 37.90 60.66
C ALA A 342 -11.94 38.66 61.20
N ARG A 343 -10.74 38.40 60.69
CA ARG A 343 -9.50 39.13 61.04
C ARG A 343 -9.51 40.56 60.50
N GLU A 344 -10.19 40.83 59.38
CA GLU A 344 -10.38 42.16 58.82
C GLU A 344 -11.39 42.98 59.66
N SER A 345 -12.52 42.39 60.05
CA SER A 345 -13.46 43.01 61.01
C SER A 345 -12.75 43.30 62.33
N ASN A 346 -12.04 42.30 62.87
CA ASN A 346 -11.19 42.47 64.04
C ASN A 346 -10.06 43.48 63.80
N ARG A 347 -9.58 43.72 62.57
CA ARG A 347 -8.58 44.75 62.28
C ARG A 347 -9.20 46.14 62.26
N ILE A 348 -10.40 46.32 61.75
CA ILE A 348 -11.14 47.60 61.81
C ILE A 348 -11.50 47.94 63.27
N GLU A 349 -11.89 46.95 64.06
CA GLU A 349 -12.08 47.07 65.52
C GLU A 349 -10.74 47.31 66.25
N LEU A 350 -9.65 46.67 65.83
CA LEU A 350 -8.30 46.88 66.37
C LEU A 350 -7.71 48.23 65.94
N GLU A 351 -8.04 48.80 64.79
CA GLU A 351 -7.59 50.13 64.34
C GLU A 351 -8.38 51.22 65.07
N THR A 352 -9.69 51.01 65.26
CA THR A 352 -10.52 51.82 66.18
C THR A 352 -9.95 51.76 67.60
N GLY A 353 -9.66 50.55 68.09
CA GLY A 353 -8.99 50.29 69.36
C GLY A 353 -7.56 50.83 69.41
N SER A 354 -6.84 50.87 68.30
CA SER A 354 -5.47 51.40 68.18
C SER A 354 -5.46 52.92 68.30
N SER A 355 -6.45 53.62 67.76
CA SER A 355 -6.61 55.06 67.99
C SER A 355 -6.76 55.38 69.50
N MET A 356 -7.48 54.53 70.24
CA MET A 356 -7.60 54.63 71.70
C MET A 356 -6.33 54.17 72.43
N LEU A 357 -5.72 53.07 72.00
CA LEU A 357 -4.51 52.49 72.58
C LEU A 357 -3.28 53.35 72.35
N VAL A 358 -3.13 54.07 71.24
CA VAL A 358 -2.05 55.05 71.03
C VAL A 358 -2.18 56.20 72.04
N SER A 359 -3.40 56.71 72.26
CA SER A 359 -3.69 57.71 73.31
C SER A 359 -3.48 57.17 74.73
N GLY A 360 -3.56 55.85 74.93
CA GLY A 360 -3.20 55.17 76.17
C GLY A 360 -1.69 54.92 76.30
N ILE A 361 -1.03 54.50 75.24
CA ILE A 361 0.39 54.14 75.16
C ILE A 361 1.26 55.37 75.40
N GLU A 362 0.93 56.54 74.86
CA GLU A 362 1.67 57.78 75.21
C GLU A 362 1.58 58.15 76.70
N LYS A 363 0.54 57.70 77.41
CA LYS A 363 0.36 57.93 78.85
C LYS A 363 1.00 56.82 79.71
N ILE A 364 0.98 55.56 79.24
CA ILE A 364 1.53 54.39 79.93
C ILE A 364 3.05 54.28 79.71
N SER A 365 3.52 54.38 78.46
CA SER A 365 4.92 54.21 78.05
C SER A 365 5.88 55.21 78.72
N ARG A 366 5.37 56.35 79.19
CA ARG A 366 6.17 57.35 79.93
C ARG A 366 6.26 57.11 81.44
N LYS A 367 5.59 56.09 82.02
CA LYS A 367 5.62 55.82 83.49
C LYS A 367 5.60 54.33 83.90
N VAL A 368 6.76 53.67 83.71
CA VAL A 368 7.33 52.62 84.60
C VAL A 368 6.64 51.25 84.65
N SER A 369 6.88 50.34 83.70
CA SER A 369 6.45 48.91 83.83
C SER A 369 7.19 47.87 82.95
N SER A 370 8.48 48.07 82.60
CA SER A 370 9.14 47.32 81.50
C SER A 370 9.41 45.81 81.70
N TYR A 371 9.29 45.24 82.90
CA TYR A 371 9.55 43.79 83.13
C TYR A 371 8.60 43.09 84.11
N LYS A 372 8.14 43.79 85.16
CA LYS A 372 7.02 43.42 86.05
C LYS A 372 6.77 44.60 86.96
N ASP A 373 5.51 44.99 87.17
CA ASP A 373 5.19 46.11 88.06
C ASP A 373 5.18 45.63 89.52
N PHE A 374 6.33 45.75 90.20
CA PHE A 374 6.47 45.49 91.64
C PHE A 374 5.82 46.65 92.44
N GLY A 375 4.50 46.75 92.32
CA GLY A 375 3.67 47.95 92.49
C GLY A 375 4.14 48.94 93.54
N GLY A 376 4.15 50.23 93.16
CA GLY A 376 4.95 51.34 93.69
C GLY A 376 4.95 51.70 95.19
N ASN A 377 4.40 50.87 96.08
CA ASN A 377 4.37 51.05 97.54
C ASN A 377 5.72 50.77 98.24
N GLY A 378 6.84 51.20 97.64
CA GLY A 378 8.18 51.13 98.23
C GLY A 378 8.73 49.71 98.38
N LEU A 379 9.59 49.47 99.37
CA LEU A 379 10.11 48.14 99.71
C LEU A 379 9.12 47.39 100.63
N PRO A 380 8.91 46.07 100.45
CA PRO A 380 8.03 45.26 101.31
C PRO A 380 8.33 45.41 102.81
N LYS A 381 7.40 46.03 103.55
CA LYS A 381 7.56 46.32 104.98
C LYS A 381 7.18 45.09 105.82
N SER A 382 8.07 44.68 106.73
CA SER A 382 7.74 43.73 107.80
C SER A 382 7.18 44.47 109.00
N SER A 383 6.13 43.94 109.63
CA SER A 383 5.64 44.43 110.93
C SER A 383 6.53 44.04 112.12
N LYS A 384 7.51 43.15 111.92
CA LYS A 384 8.42 42.65 112.96
C LYS A 384 9.74 43.43 113.08
N TYR A 385 10.01 44.33 112.14
CA TYR A 385 11.29 45.05 112.05
C TYR A 385 11.07 46.54 111.76
N SER A 386 11.90 47.41 112.34
CA SER A 386 11.84 48.87 112.15
C SER A 386 13.23 49.44 111.89
N GLY A 387 13.33 50.50 111.07
CA GLY A 387 14.62 51.08 110.68
C GLY A 387 15.38 50.20 109.68
N LEU A 388 16.72 50.21 109.76
CA LEU A 388 17.62 49.49 108.83
C LEU A 388 17.25 48.01 108.59
N PRO A 389 16.93 47.18 109.61
CA PRO A 389 16.52 45.79 109.39
C PRO A 389 15.24 45.63 108.56
N ALA A 390 14.32 46.60 108.60
CA ALA A 390 13.11 46.58 107.78
C ALA A 390 13.42 46.83 106.29
N VAL A 391 14.38 47.71 106.01
CA VAL A 391 14.89 47.98 104.66
C VAL A 391 15.58 46.73 104.11
N ALA A 392 16.46 46.11 104.91
CA ALA A 392 17.15 44.87 104.53
C ALA A 392 16.16 43.73 104.20
N TYR A 393 15.15 43.51 105.04
CA TYR A 393 14.09 42.52 104.77
C TYR A 393 13.34 42.83 103.46
N GLY A 394 12.97 44.10 103.23
CA GLY A 394 12.25 44.50 102.03
C GLY A 394 13.09 44.36 100.75
N VAL A 395 14.40 44.63 100.82
CA VAL A 395 15.33 44.37 99.70
C VAL A 395 15.39 42.87 99.41
N VAL A 396 15.68 42.03 100.43
CA VAL A 396 15.76 40.57 100.25
C VAL A 396 14.46 40.00 99.69
N LYS A 397 13.28 40.42 100.18
CA LYS A 397 12.00 39.94 99.65
C LYS A 397 11.80 40.34 98.19
N ARG A 398 12.07 41.60 97.82
CA ARG A 398 11.97 42.04 96.41
C ARG A 398 12.99 41.33 95.52
N THR A 399 14.21 41.09 96.00
CA THR A 399 15.22 40.33 95.24
C THR A 399 14.74 38.90 94.98
N ASN A 400 14.13 38.23 95.96
CA ASN A 400 13.53 36.91 95.74
C ASN A 400 12.37 36.97 94.73
N GLU A 401 11.45 37.93 94.86
CA GLU A 401 10.33 38.12 93.91
C GLU A 401 10.79 38.42 92.47
N ILE A 402 11.98 39.04 92.30
CA ILE A 402 12.64 39.25 91.00
C ILE A 402 13.29 37.96 90.51
N VAL A 403 13.98 37.20 91.38
CA VAL A 403 14.62 35.93 91.01
C VAL A 403 13.58 34.87 90.63
N GLU A 404 12.46 34.79 91.36
CA GLU A 404 11.33 33.90 91.02
C GLU A 404 10.72 34.24 89.65
N GLU A 405 10.56 35.53 89.33
CA GLU A 405 10.09 35.97 88.01
C GLU A 405 11.11 35.67 86.90
N LEU A 406 12.40 35.94 87.12
CA LEU A 406 13.45 35.62 86.16
C LEU A 406 13.58 34.12 85.92
N LEU A 407 13.44 33.29 86.96
CA LEU A 407 13.41 31.83 86.83
C LEU A 407 12.20 31.37 86.01
N TYR A 408 11.00 31.90 86.29
CA TYR A 408 9.80 31.60 85.51
C TYR A 408 9.94 31.99 84.02
N GLN A 409 10.55 33.16 83.73
CA GLN A 409 10.83 33.59 82.35
C GLN A 409 11.89 32.70 81.67
N ILE A 410 12.92 32.27 82.41
CA ILE A 410 13.94 31.32 81.92
C ILE A 410 13.31 29.94 81.66
N GLU A 411 12.44 29.44 82.53
CA GLU A 411 11.71 28.18 82.34
C GLU A 411 10.76 28.25 81.14
N SER A 412 9.98 29.33 81.01
CA SER A 412 9.11 29.57 79.85
C SER A 412 9.91 29.65 78.54
N SER A 413 11.05 30.35 78.52
CA SER A 413 11.94 30.44 77.37
C SER A 413 12.59 29.10 77.03
N ASN A 414 13.02 28.34 78.03
CA ASN A 414 13.54 26.98 77.85
C ASN A 414 12.46 26.03 77.28
N LYS A 415 11.21 26.15 77.73
CA LYS A 415 10.07 25.36 77.23
C LYS A 415 9.82 25.64 75.74
N LEU A 416 9.66 26.90 75.36
CA LEU A 416 9.48 27.31 73.95
C LEU A 416 10.66 26.87 73.06
N ARG A 417 11.90 26.95 73.56
CA ARG A 417 13.08 26.48 72.82
C ARG A 417 13.12 24.94 72.69
N ASN A 418 12.59 24.20 73.65
CA ASN A 418 12.51 22.75 73.57
C ASN A 418 11.37 22.32 72.63
N GLU A 419 10.21 22.96 72.69
CA GLU A 419 9.11 22.77 71.71
C GLU A 419 9.57 23.05 70.27
N ALA A 420 10.36 24.10 70.07
CA ALA A 420 10.96 24.41 68.76
C ALA A 420 12.01 23.38 68.30
N ARG A 421 12.67 22.64 69.23
CA ARG A 421 13.55 21.51 68.88
C ARG A 421 12.73 20.27 68.53
N GLU A 422 11.70 19.95 69.30
CA GLU A 422 10.80 18.82 69.04
C GLU A 422 10.12 18.95 67.67
N GLN A 423 9.72 20.17 67.28
CA GLN A 423 9.22 20.45 65.92
C GLN A 423 10.30 20.28 64.83
N LEU A 424 11.54 20.70 65.10
CA LEU A 424 12.67 20.53 64.17
C LEU A 424 13.00 19.04 63.98
N ASP A 425 13.06 18.29 65.08
CA ASP A 425 13.31 16.84 65.06
C ASP A 425 12.17 16.08 64.36
N GLN A 426 10.90 16.46 64.56
CA GLN A 426 9.76 15.95 63.77
C GLN A 426 9.96 16.17 62.27
N ARG A 427 10.32 17.39 61.84
CA ARG A 427 10.61 17.67 60.43
C ARG A 427 11.84 16.93 59.90
N ASN A 428 12.86 16.68 60.71
CA ASN A 428 13.99 15.84 60.33
C ASN A 428 13.56 14.38 60.06
N TYR A 429 12.65 13.83 60.87
CA TYR A 429 12.09 12.49 60.62
C TYR A 429 11.21 12.43 59.38
N GLU A 430 10.37 13.44 59.14
CA GLU A 430 9.57 13.56 57.90
C GLU A 430 10.50 13.57 56.66
N ILE A 431 11.50 14.45 56.64
CA ILE A 431 12.47 14.56 55.54
C ILE A 431 13.25 13.25 55.34
N ALA A 432 13.63 12.56 56.43
CA ALA A 432 14.33 11.27 56.33
C ALA A 432 13.46 10.18 55.68
N ILE A 433 12.15 10.18 55.95
CA ILE A 433 11.19 9.26 55.31
C ILE A 433 11.01 9.59 53.83
N GLU A 434 10.81 10.88 53.50
CA GLU A 434 10.70 11.35 52.10
C GLU A 434 11.95 10.99 51.28
N VAL A 435 13.15 11.26 51.81
CA VAL A 435 14.42 10.88 51.18
C VAL A 435 14.53 9.38 50.99
N SER A 436 14.16 8.57 51.99
CA SER A 436 14.18 7.10 51.88
C SER A 436 13.24 6.57 50.78
N GLN A 437 12.07 7.19 50.62
CA GLN A 437 11.10 6.85 49.56
C GLN A 437 11.63 7.24 48.17
N LEU A 438 12.26 8.41 48.05
CA LEU A 438 12.91 8.86 46.82
C LEU A 438 14.10 7.97 46.45
N GLU A 439 14.95 7.58 47.40
CA GLU A 439 16.08 6.67 47.18
C GLU A 439 15.61 5.28 46.72
N ALA A 440 14.54 4.74 47.32
CA ALA A 440 13.93 3.48 46.87
C ALA A 440 13.38 3.60 45.44
N THR A 441 12.68 4.69 45.12
CA THR A 441 12.12 4.95 43.78
C THR A 441 13.22 5.10 42.72
N ILE A 442 14.28 5.85 43.04
CA ILE A 442 15.48 6.01 42.18
C ILE A 442 16.20 4.67 41.97
N SER A 443 16.18 3.78 42.97
CA SER A 443 16.79 2.45 42.86
C SER A 443 15.98 1.54 41.92
N GLY A 444 14.66 1.47 42.09
CA GLY A 444 13.78 0.71 41.18
C GLY A 444 13.89 1.20 39.72
N LEU A 445 13.85 2.52 39.49
CA LEU A 445 14.02 3.09 38.15
C LEU A 445 15.40 2.77 37.53
N ARG A 446 16.46 2.61 38.34
CA ARG A 446 17.78 2.18 37.83
C ARG A 446 17.80 0.71 37.44
N GLU A 447 17.10 -0.15 38.17
CA GLU A 447 16.96 -1.57 37.85
C GLU A 447 16.12 -1.76 36.58
N GLU A 448 15.00 -1.04 36.45
CA GLU A 448 14.19 -1.00 35.22
C GLU A 448 15.00 -0.53 34.01
N VAL A 449 15.75 0.59 34.12
CA VAL A 449 16.62 1.08 33.04
C VAL A 449 17.72 0.07 32.70
N ALA A 450 18.25 -0.67 33.68
CA ALA A 450 19.25 -1.70 33.44
C ALA A 450 18.69 -2.91 32.67
N GLU A 451 17.48 -3.40 33.00
CA GLU A 451 16.83 -4.49 32.24
C GLU A 451 16.39 -4.03 30.85
N ARG A 452 15.77 -2.84 30.72
CA ARG A 452 15.44 -2.27 29.40
C ARG A 452 16.66 -2.09 28.51
N SER A 453 17.83 -1.75 29.08
CA SER A 453 19.08 -1.68 28.33
C SER A 453 19.53 -3.04 27.77
N LYS A 454 19.30 -4.14 28.49
CA LYS A 454 19.58 -5.50 27.99
C LYS A 454 18.59 -5.93 26.92
N GLU A 455 17.30 -5.62 27.09
CA GLU A 455 16.28 -5.87 26.06
C GLU A 455 16.63 -5.15 24.76
N ILE A 456 17.00 -3.87 24.83
CA ILE A 456 17.42 -3.07 23.67
C ILE A 456 18.64 -3.69 22.98
N GLU A 457 19.67 -4.09 23.72
CA GLU A 457 20.87 -4.71 23.13
C GLU A 457 20.58 -6.10 22.52
N SER A 458 19.68 -6.89 23.14
CA SER A 458 19.22 -8.16 22.56
C SER A 458 18.39 -7.97 21.29
N LEU A 459 17.56 -6.93 21.23
CA LEU A 459 16.81 -6.57 20.03
C LEU A 459 17.74 -6.04 18.93
N ARG A 460 18.76 -5.26 19.31
CA ARG A 460 19.78 -4.73 18.40
C ARG A 460 20.56 -5.85 17.72
N GLN A 461 21.00 -6.85 18.48
CA GLN A 461 21.67 -8.04 17.93
C GLN A 461 20.73 -8.86 17.01
N LEU A 462 19.43 -8.92 17.30
CA LEU A 462 18.45 -9.56 16.44
C LEU A 462 18.21 -8.78 15.12
N VAL A 463 18.30 -7.45 15.14
CA VAL A 463 18.27 -6.60 13.94
C VAL A 463 19.55 -6.80 13.13
N ASP A 464 20.73 -6.70 13.74
CA ASP A 464 22.02 -6.93 13.07
C ASP A 464 22.06 -8.32 12.37
N MET A 465 21.49 -9.36 13.00
CA MET A 465 21.32 -10.69 12.39
C MET A 465 20.32 -10.74 11.23
N LYS A 466 19.22 -9.98 11.29
CA LYS A 466 18.23 -9.90 10.21
C LYS A 466 18.77 -9.16 9.01
N ASP A 467 19.44 -8.03 9.23
CA ASP A 467 20.04 -7.21 8.16
C ASP A 467 21.11 -8.01 7.40
N ALA A 468 21.94 -8.78 8.11
CA ALA A 468 22.88 -9.72 7.50
C ALA A 468 22.19 -10.80 6.62
N ARG A 469 21.01 -11.29 7.03
CA ARG A 469 20.24 -12.27 6.26
C ARG A 469 19.46 -11.64 5.09
N VAL A 470 19.05 -10.38 5.21
CA VAL A 470 18.47 -9.60 4.09
C VAL A 470 19.53 -9.39 3.00
N ALA A 471 20.71 -8.88 3.36
CA ALA A 471 21.82 -8.68 2.43
C ALA A 471 22.28 -10.00 1.74
N GLU A 472 22.06 -11.15 2.37
CA GLU A 472 22.28 -12.46 1.77
C GLU A 472 21.20 -12.83 0.74
N LEU A 473 19.93 -12.62 1.06
CA LEU A 473 18.80 -12.87 0.14
C LEU A 473 18.80 -11.91 -1.05
N GLU A 474 19.17 -10.64 -0.86
CA GLU A 474 19.35 -9.66 -1.92
C GLU A 474 20.44 -10.11 -2.91
N ARG A 475 21.57 -10.63 -2.40
CA ARG A 475 22.65 -11.20 -3.22
C ARG A 475 22.17 -12.42 -4.00
N GLU A 476 21.53 -13.40 -3.35
CA GLU A 476 20.95 -14.58 -4.01
C GLU A 476 19.94 -14.18 -5.10
N SER A 477 19.11 -13.16 -4.86
CA SER A 477 18.12 -12.68 -5.83
C SER A 477 18.78 -12.00 -7.04
N SER A 478 19.87 -11.27 -6.82
CA SER A 478 20.67 -10.63 -7.88
C SER A 478 21.37 -11.66 -8.76
N GLU A 479 21.94 -12.71 -8.15
CA GLU A 479 22.57 -13.83 -8.85
C GLU A 479 21.55 -14.62 -9.70
N ARG A 480 20.35 -14.88 -9.15
CA ARG A 480 19.23 -15.48 -9.91
C ARG A 480 18.77 -14.60 -11.07
N LEU A 481 18.69 -13.29 -10.88
CA LEU A 481 18.25 -12.34 -11.92
C LEU A 481 19.23 -12.29 -13.10
N GLU A 482 20.54 -12.26 -12.84
CA GLU A 482 21.53 -12.32 -13.93
C GLU A 482 21.56 -13.70 -14.62
N SER A 483 21.28 -14.82 -13.92
CA SER A 483 21.08 -16.14 -14.56
C SER A 483 19.89 -16.12 -15.53
N MET A 484 18.71 -15.71 -15.04
CA MET A 484 17.49 -15.63 -15.86
C MET A 484 17.67 -14.69 -17.05
N LYS A 485 18.37 -13.57 -16.87
CA LYS A 485 18.72 -12.62 -17.94
C LYS A 485 19.67 -13.25 -18.97
N GLY A 486 20.61 -14.10 -18.56
CA GLY A 486 21.43 -14.90 -19.45
C GLY A 486 20.60 -15.92 -20.25
N GLU A 487 19.69 -16.63 -19.60
CA GLU A 487 18.77 -17.59 -20.21
C GLU A 487 17.81 -16.92 -21.22
N ILE A 488 17.21 -15.78 -20.85
CA ILE A 488 16.37 -14.95 -21.73
C ILE A 488 17.17 -14.44 -22.93
N SER A 489 18.45 -14.08 -22.75
CA SER A 489 19.33 -13.68 -23.87
C SER A 489 19.58 -14.85 -24.82
N GLY A 490 19.80 -16.06 -24.30
CA GLY A 490 19.96 -17.27 -25.12
C GLY A 490 18.67 -17.65 -25.87
N LEU A 491 17.52 -17.57 -25.21
CA LEU A 491 16.21 -17.79 -25.84
C LEU A 491 15.91 -16.74 -26.91
N SER A 492 16.23 -15.47 -26.68
CA SER A 492 16.06 -14.40 -27.67
C SER A 492 16.87 -14.67 -28.94
N VAL A 493 18.11 -15.14 -28.83
CA VAL A 493 18.94 -15.54 -29.99
C VAL A 493 18.30 -16.71 -30.74
N LEU A 494 17.80 -17.73 -30.03
CA LEU A 494 17.11 -18.87 -30.64
C LEU A 494 15.80 -18.48 -31.34
N VAL A 495 15.05 -17.50 -30.81
CA VAL A 495 13.86 -16.95 -31.45
C VAL A 495 14.25 -16.24 -32.75
N SER A 496 15.18 -15.28 -32.72
CA SER A 496 15.61 -14.56 -33.93
C SER A 496 16.27 -15.46 -34.98
N GLU A 497 16.97 -16.51 -34.57
CA GLU A 497 17.42 -17.56 -35.48
C GLU A 497 16.24 -18.24 -36.21
N ASN A 498 15.17 -18.58 -35.49
CA ASN A 498 14.02 -19.27 -36.08
C ASN A 498 13.13 -18.34 -36.91
N GLU A 499 12.96 -17.09 -36.51
CA GLU A 499 12.37 -16.03 -37.33
C GLU A 499 13.11 -15.90 -38.67
N SER A 500 14.45 -15.87 -38.65
CA SER A 500 15.25 -15.79 -39.88
C SER A 500 15.08 -17.01 -40.80
N LYS A 501 14.88 -18.21 -40.23
CA LYS A 501 14.61 -19.44 -40.98
C LYS A 501 13.21 -19.42 -41.61
N ILE A 502 12.21 -18.88 -40.92
CA ILE A 502 10.83 -18.71 -41.42
C ILE A 502 10.81 -17.70 -42.57
N GLU A 503 11.45 -16.54 -42.41
CA GLU A 503 11.48 -15.51 -43.45
C GLU A 503 12.25 -15.98 -44.69
N ALA A 504 13.31 -16.78 -44.52
CA ALA A 504 14.02 -17.41 -45.63
C ALA A 504 13.16 -18.42 -46.43
N GLN A 505 12.12 -18.99 -45.83
CA GLN A 505 11.18 -19.91 -46.51
C GLN A 505 10.02 -19.18 -47.22
N ARG A 506 9.69 -17.94 -46.82
CA ARG A 506 8.58 -17.15 -47.39
C ARG A 506 8.57 -17.06 -48.92
N PRO A 507 9.70 -16.79 -49.62
CA PRO A 507 9.71 -16.72 -51.08
C PRO A 507 9.40 -18.07 -51.75
N MET A 508 9.77 -19.19 -51.14
CA MET A 508 9.49 -20.52 -51.71
C MET A 508 7.99 -20.82 -51.70
N LEU A 509 7.32 -20.50 -50.60
CA LEU A 509 5.89 -20.71 -50.41
C LEU A 509 5.04 -19.82 -51.35
N ILE A 510 5.40 -18.55 -51.48
CA ILE A 510 4.78 -17.63 -52.45
C ILE A 510 4.91 -18.16 -53.88
N ASN A 511 6.07 -18.74 -54.24
CA ASN A 511 6.24 -19.37 -55.55
C ASN A 511 5.36 -20.61 -55.73
N GLN A 512 5.24 -21.48 -54.71
CA GLN A 512 4.33 -22.64 -54.75
C GLN A 512 2.88 -22.23 -55.01
N LEU A 513 2.36 -21.24 -54.27
CA LEU A 513 0.99 -20.74 -54.44
C LEU A 513 0.75 -20.17 -55.84
N ASN A 514 1.75 -19.47 -56.40
CA ASN A 514 1.71 -18.96 -57.78
C ASN A 514 1.70 -20.09 -58.85
N TYR A 515 2.30 -21.24 -58.58
CA TYR A 515 2.19 -22.41 -59.48
C TYR A 515 0.83 -23.10 -59.35
N VAL A 516 0.34 -23.29 -58.12
CA VAL A 516 -0.98 -23.88 -57.83
C VAL A 516 -2.10 -23.07 -58.49
N SER A 517 -2.08 -21.74 -58.35
CA SER A 517 -3.05 -20.83 -58.97
C SER A 517 -3.02 -20.92 -60.51
N LYS A 518 -1.84 -21.07 -61.14
CA LYS A 518 -1.74 -21.30 -62.60
C LYS A 518 -2.36 -22.62 -63.04
N VAL A 519 -2.02 -23.72 -62.37
CA VAL A 519 -2.56 -25.05 -62.71
C VAL A 519 -4.07 -25.10 -62.52
N HIS A 520 -4.59 -24.45 -61.47
CA HIS A 520 -6.03 -24.30 -61.24
C HIS A 520 -6.72 -23.59 -62.41
N ASN A 521 -6.17 -22.45 -62.85
CA ASN A 521 -6.72 -21.69 -63.98
C ASN A 521 -6.65 -22.47 -65.30
N GLU A 522 -5.55 -23.17 -65.58
CA GLU A 522 -5.42 -24.04 -66.77
C GLU A 522 -6.44 -25.18 -66.77
N LEU A 523 -6.67 -25.84 -65.61
CA LEU A 523 -7.71 -26.86 -65.46
C LEU A 523 -9.13 -26.31 -65.62
N CYS A 524 -9.40 -25.08 -65.16
CA CYS A 524 -10.67 -24.41 -65.40
C CYS A 524 -10.91 -24.12 -66.89
N GLU A 525 -9.89 -23.71 -67.66
CA GLU A 525 -10.01 -23.56 -69.12
C GLU A 525 -10.26 -24.91 -69.82
N VAL A 526 -9.60 -25.99 -69.40
CA VAL A 526 -9.91 -27.33 -69.93
C VAL A 526 -11.34 -27.75 -69.58
N MET A 527 -11.82 -27.49 -68.37
CA MET A 527 -13.21 -27.79 -67.98
C MET A 527 -14.22 -27.06 -68.88
N LYS A 528 -13.99 -25.78 -69.22
CA LYS A 528 -14.86 -25.01 -70.13
C LYS A 528 -14.98 -25.63 -71.53
N ILE A 529 -13.94 -26.32 -72.00
CA ILE A 529 -13.93 -27.01 -73.30
C ILE A 529 -14.69 -28.34 -73.25
N VAL A 530 -14.68 -29.02 -72.09
CA VAL A 530 -15.21 -30.38 -71.93
C VAL A 530 -16.66 -30.39 -71.39
N ASP A 531 -17.03 -29.40 -70.57
CA ASP A 531 -18.32 -29.35 -69.85
C ASP A 531 -18.87 -27.91 -69.79
N ALA A 532 -19.34 -27.41 -70.93
CA ALA A 532 -19.78 -26.03 -71.10
C ALA A 532 -20.84 -25.58 -70.07
N ASP A 533 -21.76 -26.48 -69.68
CA ASP A 533 -22.89 -26.20 -68.78
C ASP A 533 -22.46 -25.93 -67.32
N LYS A 534 -21.24 -26.31 -66.91
CA LYS A 534 -20.69 -26.07 -65.56
C LYS A 534 -19.64 -24.96 -65.49
N SER A 535 -19.39 -24.27 -66.59
CA SER A 535 -18.33 -23.26 -66.72
C SER A 535 -18.40 -22.07 -65.75
N SER A 536 -19.55 -21.79 -65.13
CA SER A 536 -19.77 -20.63 -64.27
C SER A 536 -19.55 -20.85 -62.77
N GLU A 537 -19.52 -22.10 -62.29
CA GLU A 537 -19.44 -22.42 -60.85
C GLU A 537 -18.00 -22.48 -60.31
N LEU A 538 -17.00 -22.50 -61.20
CA LEU A 538 -15.60 -22.81 -60.88
C LEU A 538 -14.66 -21.60 -60.89
N SER A 539 -15.19 -20.39 -61.09
CA SER A 539 -14.38 -19.18 -61.31
C SER A 539 -14.04 -18.39 -60.03
N GLU A 540 -14.49 -18.83 -58.86
CA GLU A 540 -14.49 -18.02 -57.62
C GLU A 540 -13.33 -18.33 -56.66
N TYR A 541 -12.64 -19.46 -56.85
CA TYR A 541 -11.47 -19.85 -56.06
C TYR A 541 -10.17 -19.20 -56.58
N LEU A 542 -10.00 -17.90 -56.29
CA LEU A 542 -8.78 -17.15 -56.59
C LEU A 542 -7.75 -17.28 -55.44
N PHE A 543 -6.80 -18.20 -55.59
CA PHE A 543 -5.68 -18.35 -54.66
C PHE A 543 -4.68 -17.19 -54.82
N VAL A 544 -4.67 -16.25 -53.86
CA VAL A 544 -3.79 -15.08 -53.80
C VAL A 544 -2.75 -15.28 -52.69
N ALA A 545 -1.48 -14.99 -52.98
CA ALA A 545 -0.42 -14.98 -51.97
C ALA A 545 -0.45 -13.68 -51.14
N GLN A 546 -0.47 -13.80 -49.82
CA GLN A 546 -0.46 -12.66 -48.90
C GLN A 546 0.94 -12.47 -48.33
N GLU A 547 1.56 -11.32 -48.60
CA GLU A 547 3.00 -11.10 -48.34
C GLU A 547 3.39 -11.16 -46.85
N THR A 548 2.42 -11.04 -45.93
CA THR A 548 2.65 -10.89 -44.48
C THR A 548 2.44 -12.14 -43.62
N ASN A 549 1.66 -13.14 -44.05
CA ASN A 549 1.31 -14.29 -43.19
C ASN A 549 1.74 -15.63 -43.79
N MET A 550 2.68 -16.31 -43.13
CA MET A 550 3.18 -17.62 -43.56
C MET A 550 2.18 -18.75 -43.37
N GLU A 551 1.40 -18.74 -42.29
CA GLU A 551 0.47 -19.83 -41.98
C GLU A 551 -0.76 -19.79 -42.89
N GLU A 552 -1.27 -18.59 -43.20
CA GLU A 552 -2.31 -18.38 -44.21
C GLU A 552 -1.83 -18.83 -45.61
N ASN A 553 -0.59 -18.50 -45.99
CA ASN A 553 -0.02 -18.97 -47.27
C ASN A 553 0.13 -20.50 -47.32
N ILE A 554 0.48 -21.18 -46.20
CA ILE A 554 0.50 -22.66 -46.14
C ILE A 554 -0.92 -23.22 -46.33
N LYS A 555 -1.90 -22.67 -45.61
CA LYS A 555 -3.32 -23.09 -45.71
C LYS A 555 -3.88 -22.84 -47.11
N ALA A 556 -3.56 -21.72 -47.74
CA ALA A 556 -3.94 -21.39 -49.12
C ALA A 556 -3.26 -22.31 -50.16
N CYS A 557 -1.98 -22.66 -49.96
CA CYS A 557 -1.29 -23.66 -50.79
C CYS A 557 -1.98 -25.03 -50.72
N LEU A 558 -2.30 -25.51 -49.52
CA LEU A 558 -2.93 -26.82 -49.33
C LEU A 558 -4.34 -26.85 -49.95
N ALA A 559 -5.20 -25.90 -49.61
CA ALA A 559 -6.54 -25.79 -50.19
C ALA A 559 -6.52 -25.63 -51.73
N GLY A 560 -5.53 -24.92 -52.26
CA GLY A 560 -5.33 -24.81 -53.71
C GLY A 560 -4.88 -26.13 -54.37
N MET A 561 -4.02 -26.90 -53.72
CA MET A 561 -3.60 -28.23 -54.19
C MET A 561 -4.76 -29.24 -54.16
N GLU A 562 -5.59 -29.19 -53.12
CA GLU A 562 -6.82 -30.00 -53.00
C GLU A 562 -7.83 -29.64 -54.10
N SER A 563 -8.08 -28.34 -54.35
CA SER A 563 -8.93 -27.89 -55.44
C SER A 563 -8.42 -28.34 -56.81
N VAL A 564 -7.11 -28.18 -57.06
CA VAL A 564 -6.44 -28.68 -58.28
C VAL A 564 -6.62 -30.19 -58.46
N TYR A 565 -6.55 -30.98 -57.39
CA TYR A 565 -6.73 -32.43 -57.45
C TYR A 565 -8.16 -32.82 -57.81
N GLU A 566 -9.18 -32.33 -57.10
CA GLU A 566 -10.59 -32.67 -57.37
C GLU A 566 -11.08 -32.10 -58.71
N LEU A 567 -10.61 -30.92 -59.11
CA LEU A 567 -10.86 -30.35 -60.43
C LEU A 567 -10.24 -31.22 -61.54
N SER A 568 -8.97 -31.64 -61.39
CA SER A 568 -8.29 -32.53 -62.36
C SER A 568 -9.01 -33.87 -62.51
N LYS A 569 -9.35 -34.50 -61.39
CA LYS A 569 -10.15 -35.74 -61.32
C LYS A 569 -11.50 -35.60 -62.04
N THR A 570 -12.18 -34.46 -61.87
CA THR A 570 -13.44 -34.16 -62.56
C THR A 570 -13.24 -33.93 -64.06
N VAL A 571 -12.18 -33.20 -64.47
CA VAL A 571 -11.82 -32.98 -65.88
C VAL A 571 -11.53 -34.30 -66.60
N VAL A 572 -10.78 -35.22 -65.98
CA VAL A 572 -10.46 -36.54 -66.55
C VAL A 572 -11.72 -37.36 -66.76
N GLU A 573 -12.61 -37.44 -65.77
CA GLU A 573 -13.85 -38.21 -65.84
C GLU A 573 -14.85 -37.62 -66.86
N LYS A 574 -14.93 -36.30 -66.98
CA LYS A 574 -15.73 -35.63 -68.02
C LYS A 574 -15.14 -35.83 -69.42
N THR A 575 -13.81 -35.76 -69.57
CA THR A 575 -13.12 -35.98 -70.84
C THR A 575 -13.30 -37.42 -71.33
N ARG A 576 -13.20 -38.40 -70.42
CA ARG A 576 -13.52 -39.81 -70.70
C ARG A 576 -14.91 -39.98 -71.31
N LYS A 577 -15.94 -39.39 -70.69
CA LYS A 577 -17.33 -39.44 -71.17
C LYS A 577 -17.48 -38.85 -72.57
N VAL A 578 -16.91 -37.68 -72.83
CA VAL A 578 -16.92 -37.06 -74.17
C VAL A 578 -16.22 -37.95 -75.22
N VAL A 579 -15.08 -38.55 -74.87
CA VAL A 579 -14.36 -39.48 -75.77
C VAL A 579 -15.17 -40.75 -76.05
N GLU A 580 -15.86 -41.32 -75.05
CA GLU A 580 -16.74 -42.47 -75.22
C GLU A 580 -17.98 -42.16 -76.05
N GLU A 581 -18.55 -40.96 -75.91
CA GLU A 581 -19.69 -40.48 -76.72
C GLU A 581 -19.30 -40.29 -78.18
N ARG A 582 -18.18 -39.60 -78.45
CA ARG A 582 -17.62 -39.48 -79.80
C ARG A 582 -17.20 -40.85 -80.35
N GLY A 583 -16.73 -41.77 -79.51
CA GLY A 583 -16.45 -43.16 -79.90
C GLY A 583 -17.70 -43.94 -80.33
N ARG A 584 -18.85 -43.73 -79.65
CA ARG A 584 -20.16 -44.28 -80.03
C ARG A 584 -20.69 -43.64 -81.32
N GLU A 585 -20.57 -42.33 -81.46
CA GLU A 585 -20.95 -41.57 -82.67
C GLU A 585 -20.15 -42.04 -83.90
N VAL A 586 -18.82 -42.14 -83.78
CA VAL A 586 -17.92 -42.62 -84.84
C VAL A 586 -18.23 -44.06 -85.25
N LYS A 587 -18.59 -44.95 -84.32
CA LYS A 587 -19.05 -46.31 -84.65
C LYS A 587 -20.35 -46.28 -85.48
N SER A 588 -21.35 -45.51 -85.07
CA SER A 588 -22.62 -45.32 -85.80
C SER A 588 -22.41 -44.71 -87.20
N LEU A 589 -21.52 -43.71 -87.31
CA LEU A 589 -21.13 -43.12 -88.59
C LEU A 589 -20.39 -44.13 -89.48
N ASN A 590 -19.51 -44.95 -88.93
CA ASN A 590 -18.82 -46.00 -89.69
C ASN A 590 -19.78 -47.12 -90.15
N GLU A 591 -20.79 -47.47 -89.35
CA GLU A 591 -21.84 -48.42 -89.74
C GLU A 591 -22.75 -47.87 -90.84
N THR A 592 -23.13 -46.59 -90.78
CA THR A 592 -23.93 -45.94 -91.83
C THR A 592 -23.14 -45.74 -93.12
N VAL A 593 -21.85 -45.35 -93.04
CA VAL A 593 -20.94 -45.36 -94.20
C VAL A 593 -20.81 -46.76 -94.79
N SER A 594 -20.62 -47.79 -93.97
CA SER A 594 -20.53 -49.19 -94.42
C SER A 594 -21.82 -49.66 -95.12
N ARG A 595 -22.99 -49.19 -94.67
CA ARG A 595 -24.28 -49.43 -95.30
C ARG A 595 -24.38 -48.75 -96.67
N LEU A 596 -24.03 -47.46 -96.74
CA LEU A 596 -24.02 -46.67 -97.98
C LEU A 596 -23.01 -47.20 -99.01
N VAL A 597 -21.87 -47.75 -98.58
CA VAL A 597 -20.91 -48.43 -99.47
C VAL A 597 -21.54 -49.69 -100.08
N LYS A 598 -22.19 -50.54 -99.28
CA LYS A 598 -22.89 -51.74 -99.78
C LYS A 598 -24.07 -51.38 -100.70
N GLU A 599 -24.78 -50.30 -100.41
CA GLU A 599 -25.84 -49.77 -101.28
C GLU A 599 -25.28 -49.22 -102.60
N LYS A 600 -24.17 -48.47 -102.57
CA LYS A 600 -23.42 -48.03 -103.76
C LYS A 600 -22.94 -49.22 -104.60
N GLU A 601 -22.45 -50.29 -103.97
CA GLU A 601 -22.05 -51.53 -104.67
C GLU A 601 -23.24 -52.23 -105.32
N LYS A 602 -24.38 -52.31 -104.61
CA LYS A 602 -25.64 -52.87 -105.11
C LYS A 602 -26.19 -52.06 -106.29
N ILE A 603 -26.22 -50.73 -106.18
CA ILE A 603 -26.58 -49.81 -107.27
C ILE A 603 -25.59 -49.95 -108.44
N GLY A 604 -24.29 -50.05 -108.16
CA GLY A 604 -23.27 -50.29 -109.17
C GLY A 604 -23.44 -51.63 -109.89
N SER A 605 -23.90 -52.68 -109.20
CA SER A 605 -24.25 -53.97 -109.80
C SER A 605 -25.52 -53.86 -110.66
N LEU A 606 -26.54 -53.12 -110.21
CA LEU A 606 -27.76 -52.85 -110.98
C LEU A 606 -27.49 -52.01 -112.24
N LEU A 607 -26.61 -51.01 -112.14
CA LEU A 607 -26.19 -50.19 -113.28
C LEU A 607 -25.36 -51.02 -114.27
N ARG A 608 -24.47 -51.89 -113.80
CA ARG A 608 -23.76 -52.85 -114.66
C ARG A 608 -24.74 -53.85 -115.32
N SER A 609 -25.74 -54.36 -114.60
CA SER A 609 -26.73 -55.28 -115.17
C SER A 609 -27.64 -54.59 -116.19
N THR A 610 -28.08 -53.36 -115.93
CA THR A 610 -28.94 -52.59 -116.87
C THR A 610 -28.17 -52.01 -118.06
N LEU A 611 -26.89 -51.70 -117.92
CA LEU A 611 -25.99 -51.45 -119.07
C LEU A 611 -25.79 -52.72 -119.90
N SER A 612 -25.55 -53.86 -119.26
CA SER A 612 -25.42 -55.16 -119.95
C SER A 612 -26.71 -55.57 -120.65
N GLN A 613 -27.88 -55.29 -120.06
CA GLN A 613 -29.20 -55.54 -120.64
C GLN A 613 -29.57 -54.54 -121.76
N ARG A 614 -29.01 -53.31 -121.74
CA ARG A 614 -29.05 -52.39 -122.89
C ARG A 614 -28.09 -52.77 -124.02
N MET A 615 -27.03 -53.54 -123.75
CA MET A 615 -26.16 -54.12 -124.77
C MET A 615 -26.75 -55.37 -125.44
N SER A 616 -27.81 -55.97 -124.89
CA SER A 616 -28.36 -57.25 -125.34
C SER A 616 -29.71 -57.18 -126.08
N VAL A 617 -30.08 -56.00 -126.60
CA VAL A 617 -31.27 -55.82 -127.45
C VAL A 617 -30.88 -54.96 -128.66
N ASP A 618 -31.17 -55.46 -129.86
CA ASP A 618 -30.65 -54.91 -131.11
C ASP A 618 -31.06 -53.47 -131.41
N LEU A 619 -30.07 -52.67 -131.83
CA LEU A 619 -30.22 -51.87 -133.05
C LEU A 619 -28.89 -51.80 -133.81
N SER A 620 -28.54 -52.94 -134.42
CA SER A 620 -27.39 -53.05 -135.33
C SER A 620 -27.54 -52.12 -136.54
N SER A 621 -26.79 -51.01 -136.56
CA SER A 621 -25.73 -50.78 -137.57
C SER A 621 -25.15 -49.35 -137.53
N LYS A 622 -23.97 -49.18 -138.15
CA LYS A 622 -23.38 -47.89 -138.54
C LYS A 622 -22.81 -46.98 -137.43
N THR A 623 -22.19 -47.55 -136.39
CA THR A 623 -21.10 -46.86 -135.66
C THR A 623 -19.75 -47.56 -135.90
N ASN A 624 -19.33 -47.45 -137.16
CA ASN A 624 -17.99 -47.60 -137.72
C ASN A 624 -16.80 -47.84 -136.77
N GLN A 625 -16.09 -48.94 -137.05
CA GLN A 625 -14.66 -48.98 -137.44
C GLN A 625 -13.57 -48.47 -136.46
N LEU A 626 -13.86 -47.72 -135.40
CA LEU A 626 -12.83 -46.95 -134.69
C LEU A 626 -11.89 -47.77 -133.78
N PHE A 627 -12.35 -48.88 -133.20
CA PHE A 627 -11.56 -49.67 -132.22
C PHE A 627 -11.37 -51.16 -132.54
N LYS A 628 -11.53 -51.55 -133.82
CA LYS A 628 -10.93 -52.79 -134.36
C LYS A 628 -9.37 -52.80 -134.30
N VAL A 629 -8.77 -51.74 -133.78
CA VAL A 629 -7.33 -51.55 -133.58
C VAL A 629 -6.87 -52.00 -132.17
N ALA A 630 -7.76 -52.00 -131.17
CA ALA A 630 -7.40 -52.37 -129.79
C ALA A 630 -7.52 -53.87 -129.49
N GLU A 631 -8.44 -54.58 -130.16
CA GLU A 631 -8.81 -55.97 -129.82
C GLU A 631 -7.78 -57.03 -130.25
N ASN A 632 -6.82 -56.66 -131.11
CA ASN A 632 -5.80 -57.57 -131.64
C ASN A 632 -4.50 -57.58 -130.82
N GLY A 633 -4.36 -56.74 -129.78
CA GLY A 633 -3.11 -56.57 -129.03
C GLY A 633 -2.96 -57.41 -127.76
N LEU A 634 -4.00 -58.12 -127.31
CA LEU A 634 -3.99 -58.81 -126.00
C LEU A 634 -4.64 -60.19 -126.03
N LYS A 635 -4.31 -60.99 -127.05
CA LYS A 635 -4.61 -62.44 -127.14
C LYS A 635 -3.34 -63.31 -127.12
N GLU A 636 -2.24 -62.78 -126.58
CA GLU A 636 -0.89 -63.36 -126.74
C GLU A 636 -0.16 -63.71 -125.42
N THR A 637 -0.83 -63.56 -124.27
CA THR A 637 -0.40 -64.18 -122.99
C THR A 637 -1.61 -64.87 -122.34
N GLY A 638 -1.44 -66.13 -121.92
CA GLY A 638 -2.50 -67.02 -121.45
C GLY A 638 -2.37 -67.40 -119.97
N ILE A 639 -2.75 -68.65 -119.63
CA ILE A 639 -2.97 -69.21 -118.27
C ILE A 639 -4.35 -68.75 -117.72
N GLY A 640 -5.29 -69.61 -117.27
CA GLY A 640 -5.28 -71.04 -116.90
C GLY A 640 -5.45 -71.18 -115.37
N PHE A 641 -6.24 -72.07 -114.76
CA PHE A 641 -7.06 -73.21 -115.23
C PHE A 641 -8.18 -73.51 -114.18
N GLN A 642 -9.31 -74.14 -114.61
CA GLN A 642 -10.04 -75.32 -114.03
C GLN A 642 -10.42 -75.36 -112.52
N ALA A 643 -11.63 -75.72 -112.05
CA ALA A 643 -12.53 -76.89 -112.27
C ALA A 643 -11.89 -78.25 -111.90
N PHE A 644 -12.58 -79.31 -111.42
CA PHE A 644 -14.03 -79.64 -111.29
C PHE A 644 -14.44 -79.69 -109.79
N LYS A 645 -15.50 -80.29 -109.20
CA LYS A 645 -16.58 -81.31 -109.42
C LYS A 645 -16.22 -82.81 -109.50
N GLY A 646 -16.88 -83.61 -108.64
CA GLY A 646 -17.02 -85.08 -108.63
C GLY A 646 -18.15 -85.51 -107.67
N GLU A 647 -18.60 -86.77 -107.71
CA GLU A 647 -19.76 -87.29 -106.94
C GLU A 647 -19.46 -88.65 -106.27
N VAL A 648 -20.08 -88.90 -105.12
CA VAL A 648 -20.72 -90.15 -104.63
C VAL A 648 -19.98 -91.49 -104.81
N ASP A 649 -19.58 -92.15 -103.71
CA ASP A 649 -20.35 -93.23 -103.03
C ASP A 649 -19.74 -93.51 -101.61
N PRO A 650 -20.34 -94.37 -100.74
CA PRO A 650 -19.97 -94.50 -99.32
C PRO A 650 -19.06 -95.71 -98.98
N ASP A 651 -18.87 -95.90 -97.66
CA ASP A 651 -18.18 -96.98 -96.90
C ASP A 651 -16.80 -96.60 -96.31
N GLU A 652 -16.43 -97.23 -95.20
CA GLU A 652 -15.19 -97.07 -94.39
C GLU A 652 -14.88 -95.72 -93.69
N THR A 653 -15.82 -94.81 -93.42
CA THR A 653 -15.50 -93.54 -92.67
C THR A 653 -15.51 -93.61 -91.14
N GLU A 654 -16.20 -94.59 -90.51
CA GLU A 654 -16.44 -94.58 -89.05
C GLU A 654 -15.16 -94.48 -88.20
N GLN A 655 -14.06 -95.13 -88.59
CA GLN A 655 -12.81 -95.07 -87.83
C GLN A 655 -12.14 -93.69 -87.91
N SER A 656 -12.27 -92.99 -89.04
CA SER A 656 -11.75 -91.62 -89.20
C SER A 656 -12.57 -90.63 -88.38
N GLU A 657 -13.89 -90.80 -88.34
CA GLU A 657 -14.80 -89.96 -87.54
C GLU A 657 -14.61 -90.18 -86.04
N VAL A 658 -14.42 -91.43 -85.59
CA VAL A 658 -14.08 -91.74 -84.19
C VAL A 658 -12.72 -91.16 -83.79
N TYR A 659 -11.70 -91.22 -84.65
CA TYR A 659 -10.38 -90.64 -84.34
C TYR A 659 -10.41 -89.10 -84.34
N ALA A 660 -11.17 -88.49 -85.25
CA ALA A 660 -11.39 -87.04 -85.27
C ALA A 660 -12.17 -86.56 -84.05
N LEU A 661 -13.22 -87.29 -83.64
CA LEU A 661 -13.99 -87.01 -82.43
C LEU A 661 -13.13 -87.19 -81.18
N ALA A 662 -12.33 -88.26 -81.09
CA ALA A 662 -11.41 -88.47 -79.97
C ALA A 662 -10.37 -87.34 -79.85
N SER A 663 -9.80 -86.89 -80.98
CA SER A 663 -8.85 -85.77 -81.02
C SER A 663 -9.52 -84.42 -80.66
N ALA A 664 -10.75 -84.18 -81.11
CA ALA A 664 -11.54 -83.02 -80.71
C ALA A 664 -11.84 -83.04 -79.19
N LEU A 665 -12.21 -84.20 -78.65
CA LEU A 665 -12.52 -84.39 -77.23
C LEU A 665 -11.25 -84.28 -76.37
N GLU A 666 -10.11 -84.78 -76.82
CA GLU A 666 -8.79 -84.58 -76.19
C GLU A 666 -8.40 -83.10 -76.17
N ASN A 667 -8.64 -82.36 -77.25
CA ASN A 667 -8.40 -80.91 -77.31
C ASN A 667 -9.35 -80.12 -76.40
N ILE A 668 -10.63 -80.50 -76.32
CA ILE A 668 -11.58 -79.92 -75.35
C ILE A 668 -11.14 -80.22 -73.91
N ILE A 669 -10.69 -81.43 -73.61
CA ILE A 669 -10.14 -81.79 -72.29
C ILE A 669 -8.92 -80.91 -71.98
N LYS A 670 -7.94 -80.80 -72.89
CA LYS A 670 -6.76 -79.93 -72.71
C LYS A 670 -7.13 -78.46 -72.50
N GLN A 671 -8.09 -77.94 -73.27
CA GLN A 671 -8.58 -76.58 -73.11
C GLN A 671 -9.22 -76.38 -71.72
N SER A 672 -10.08 -77.31 -71.28
CA SER A 672 -10.68 -77.27 -69.95
C SER A 672 -9.66 -77.43 -68.81
N GLN A 673 -8.57 -78.18 -69.04
CA GLN A 673 -7.48 -78.32 -68.08
C GLN A 673 -6.67 -77.01 -67.95
N LEU A 674 -6.42 -76.30 -69.05
CA LEU A 674 -5.80 -74.98 -69.02
C LEU A 674 -6.71 -73.95 -68.32
N GLU A 675 -8.00 -73.94 -68.65
CA GLU A 675 -9.00 -73.08 -68.00
C GLU A 675 -9.12 -73.36 -66.49
N ILE A 676 -9.08 -74.63 -66.06
CA ILE A 676 -9.02 -75.01 -64.65
C ILE A 676 -7.75 -74.48 -63.97
N ILE A 677 -6.60 -74.46 -64.64
CA ILE A 677 -5.34 -73.94 -64.10
C ILE A 677 -5.37 -72.40 -64.00
N GLU A 678 -5.90 -71.70 -65.00
CA GLU A 678 -6.08 -70.24 -64.94
C GLU A 678 -7.08 -69.82 -63.84
N LEU A 679 -8.16 -70.59 -63.66
CA LEU A 679 -9.11 -70.41 -62.56
C LEU A 679 -8.51 -70.76 -61.19
N GLN A 680 -7.56 -71.70 -61.11
CA GLN A 680 -6.81 -71.99 -59.88
C GLN A 680 -5.87 -70.84 -59.51
N HIS A 681 -5.06 -70.36 -60.46
CA HIS A 681 -4.14 -69.25 -60.23
C HIS A 681 -4.87 -67.96 -59.83
N SER A 682 -5.97 -67.60 -60.51
CA SER A 682 -6.75 -66.40 -60.15
C SER A 682 -7.47 -66.51 -58.80
N VAL A 683 -7.90 -67.72 -58.41
CA VAL A 683 -8.41 -67.96 -57.05
C VAL A 683 -7.30 -67.90 -55.99
N GLU A 684 -6.06 -68.22 -56.33
CA GLU A 684 -4.89 -68.10 -55.45
C GLU A 684 -4.40 -66.65 -55.33
N GLU A 685 -4.46 -65.88 -56.41
CA GLU A 685 -4.24 -64.44 -56.45
C GLU A 685 -5.26 -63.69 -55.56
N ILE A 686 -6.56 -63.96 -55.73
CA ILE A 686 -7.63 -63.38 -54.89
C ILE A 686 -7.47 -63.77 -53.41
N ARG A 687 -6.95 -64.97 -53.10
CA ARG A 687 -6.62 -65.35 -51.71
C ARG A 687 -5.42 -64.56 -51.17
N ALA A 688 -4.41 -64.29 -51.98
CA ALA A 688 -3.26 -63.47 -51.59
C ALA A 688 -3.68 -62.01 -51.33
N GLU A 689 -4.50 -61.42 -52.21
CA GLU A 689 -5.10 -60.11 -52.00
C GLU A 689 -5.96 -60.07 -50.73
N LEU A 690 -6.83 -61.06 -50.52
CA LEU A 690 -7.67 -61.13 -49.32
C LEU A 690 -6.86 -61.23 -48.02
N ASN A 691 -5.75 -61.97 -48.04
CA ASN A 691 -4.83 -62.03 -46.90
C ASN A 691 -4.16 -60.67 -46.66
N LEU A 692 -3.70 -59.98 -47.71
CA LEU A 692 -3.10 -58.64 -47.61
C LEU A 692 -4.09 -57.61 -47.04
N TYR A 693 -5.34 -57.61 -47.52
CA TYR A 693 -6.40 -56.75 -46.99
C TYR A 693 -6.73 -57.08 -45.53
N LYS A 694 -6.67 -58.36 -45.14
CA LYS A 694 -6.84 -58.77 -43.75
C LYS A 694 -5.68 -58.29 -42.87
N GLU A 695 -4.43 -58.45 -43.32
CA GLU A 695 -3.25 -57.96 -42.59
C GLU A 695 -3.29 -56.44 -42.40
N LEU A 696 -3.75 -55.69 -43.40
CA LEU A 696 -3.99 -54.25 -43.30
C LEU A 696 -5.11 -53.90 -42.30
N ALA A 697 -6.22 -54.63 -42.31
CA ALA A 697 -7.30 -54.43 -41.34
C ALA A 697 -6.86 -54.80 -39.89
N ASP A 698 -6.13 -55.89 -39.72
CA ASP A 698 -5.53 -56.32 -38.45
C ASP A 698 -4.41 -55.36 -37.98
N ALA A 699 -3.85 -54.52 -38.86
CA ALA A 699 -2.94 -53.44 -38.51
C ALA A 699 -3.70 -52.17 -38.08
N GLN A 700 -4.65 -51.70 -38.89
CA GLN A 700 -5.50 -50.54 -38.56
C GLN A 700 -6.27 -50.75 -37.25
N ALA A 701 -6.75 -51.96 -36.96
CA ALA A 701 -7.40 -52.28 -35.69
C ALA A 701 -6.47 -52.09 -34.47
N LYS A 702 -5.16 -52.38 -34.63
CA LYS A 702 -4.16 -52.16 -33.58
C LYS A 702 -3.84 -50.68 -33.42
N GLU A 703 -3.65 -49.95 -34.51
CA GLU A 703 -3.41 -48.51 -34.51
C GLU A 703 -4.59 -47.75 -33.86
N LEU A 704 -5.83 -48.11 -34.19
CA LEU A 704 -7.03 -47.58 -33.54
C LEU A 704 -7.09 -47.92 -32.04
N SER A 705 -6.71 -49.15 -31.65
CA SER A 705 -6.67 -49.51 -30.22
C SER A 705 -5.59 -48.74 -29.43
N GLN A 706 -4.44 -48.46 -30.05
CA GLN A 706 -3.38 -47.66 -29.45
C GLN A 706 -3.78 -46.18 -29.35
N CYS A 707 -4.40 -45.64 -30.42
CA CYS A 707 -4.93 -44.28 -30.42
C CYS A 707 -6.00 -44.09 -29.34
N LYS A 708 -6.91 -45.07 -29.16
CA LYS A 708 -7.92 -45.06 -28.10
C LYS A 708 -7.29 -45.00 -26.70
N LEU A 709 -6.28 -45.83 -26.43
CA LEU A 709 -5.55 -45.80 -25.15
C LEU A 709 -4.83 -44.47 -24.92
N GLN A 710 -4.32 -43.82 -25.97
CA GLN A 710 -3.70 -42.50 -25.86
C GLN A 710 -4.72 -41.39 -25.60
N VAL A 711 -5.95 -41.50 -26.13
CA VAL A 711 -7.06 -40.59 -25.79
C VAL A 711 -7.45 -40.76 -24.33
N GLU A 712 -7.66 -42.00 -23.86
CA GLU A 712 -7.97 -42.29 -22.45
C GLU A 712 -6.87 -41.77 -21.48
N GLU A 713 -5.59 -41.87 -21.85
CA GLU A 713 -4.47 -41.32 -21.08
C GLU A 713 -4.43 -39.77 -21.08
N LEU A 714 -5.00 -39.12 -22.10
CA LEU A 714 -5.11 -37.66 -22.18
C LEU A 714 -6.35 -37.14 -21.43
N GLU A 715 -7.48 -37.83 -21.53
CA GLU A 715 -8.71 -37.51 -20.79
C GLU A 715 -8.48 -37.59 -19.27
N GLU A 716 -7.76 -38.60 -18.78
CA GLU A 716 -7.38 -38.71 -17.36
C GLU A 716 -6.41 -37.59 -16.93
N LYS A 717 -5.48 -37.18 -17.79
CA LYS A 717 -4.60 -36.03 -17.52
C LYS A 717 -5.36 -34.71 -17.50
N GLU A 718 -6.35 -34.55 -18.36
CA GLU A 718 -7.25 -33.38 -18.35
C GLU A 718 -8.08 -33.34 -17.07
N ARG A 719 -8.67 -34.48 -16.65
CA ARG A 719 -9.39 -34.59 -15.36
C ARG A 719 -8.51 -34.17 -14.19
N VAL A 720 -7.31 -34.74 -14.09
CA VAL A 720 -6.36 -34.40 -13.02
C VAL A 720 -5.88 -32.96 -13.12
N ALA A 721 -5.69 -32.39 -14.32
CA ALA A 721 -5.36 -30.98 -14.48
C ALA A 721 -6.50 -30.06 -14.01
N ASN A 722 -7.74 -30.38 -14.34
CA ASN A 722 -8.92 -29.62 -13.91
C ASN A 722 -9.09 -29.68 -12.37
N GLU A 723 -8.95 -30.85 -11.75
CA GLU A 723 -8.98 -31.00 -10.28
C GLU A 723 -7.88 -30.17 -9.58
N ASN A 724 -6.68 -30.07 -10.17
CA ASN A 724 -5.63 -29.20 -9.66
C ASN A 724 -5.94 -27.71 -9.85
N VAL A 725 -6.57 -27.32 -10.97
CA VAL A 725 -6.99 -25.92 -11.22
C VAL A 725 -8.11 -25.50 -10.29
N GLU A 726 -9.09 -26.37 -10.02
CA GLU A 726 -10.15 -26.13 -9.03
C GLU A 726 -9.58 -25.96 -7.61
N GLY A 727 -8.64 -26.82 -7.20
CA GLY A 727 -7.94 -26.67 -5.93
C GLY A 727 -7.18 -25.34 -5.81
N LEU A 728 -6.42 -24.97 -6.85
CA LEU A 728 -5.72 -23.68 -6.90
C LEU A 728 -6.68 -22.47 -6.89
N MET A 729 -7.87 -22.60 -7.49
CA MET A 729 -8.90 -21.56 -7.46
C MET A 729 -9.51 -21.38 -6.05
N MET A 730 -9.67 -22.47 -5.29
CA MET A 730 -10.06 -22.40 -3.88
C MET A 730 -8.98 -21.74 -3.02
N ASP A 731 -7.70 -22.10 -3.21
CA ASP A 731 -6.58 -21.47 -2.50
C ASP A 731 -6.45 -19.98 -2.83
N VAL A 732 -6.62 -19.59 -4.10
CA VAL A 732 -6.62 -18.18 -4.54
C VAL A 732 -7.74 -17.39 -3.87
N THR A 733 -8.99 -17.89 -3.88
CA THR A 733 -10.11 -17.17 -3.24
C THR A 733 -9.94 -17.07 -1.72
N SER A 734 -9.39 -18.09 -1.06
CA SER A 734 -9.03 -18.00 0.36
C SER A 734 -7.92 -16.97 0.63
N ALA A 735 -6.94 -16.85 -0.28
CA ALA A 735 -5.87 -15.84 -0.16
C ALA A 735 -6.39 -14.41 -0.42
N GLU A 736 -7.31 -14.22 -1.37
CA GLU A 736 -7.99 -12.95 -1.62
C GLU A 736 -8.83 -12.51 -0.41
N GLU A 737 -9.56 -13.44 0.23
CA GLU A 737 -10.25 -13.18 1.50
C GLU A 737 -9.28 -12.75 2.61
N GLU A 738 -8.14 -13.43 2.77
CA GLU A 738 -7.14 -13.06 3.77
C GLU A 738 -6.55 -11.66 3.47
N ILE A 739 -6.18 -11.37 2.21
CA ILE A 739 -5.69 -10.05 1.78
C ILE A 739 -6.72 -8.95 2.09
N MET A 740 -8.02 -9.20 1.89
CA MET A 740 -9.07 -8.25 2.27
C MET A 740 -9.12 -8.01 3.78
N ARG A 741 -8.97 -9.05 4.61
CA ARG A 741 -8.93 -8.93 6.08
C ARG A 741 -7.72 -8.11 6.55
N TRP A 742 -6.52 -8.40 6.05
CA TRP A 742 -5.32 -7.61 6.35
C TRP A 742 -5.44 -6.15 5.90
N LYS A 743 -6.02 -5.90 4.72
CA LYS A 743 -6.26 -4.54 4.20
C LYS A 743 -7.21 -3.73 5.08
N VAL A 744 -8.28 -4.35 5.59
CA VAL A 744 -9.22 -3.69 6.53
C VAL A 744 -8.55 -3.40 7.87
N ALA A 745 -7.77 -4.35 8.41
CA ALA A 745 -7.02 -4.14 9.66
C ALA A 745 -6.00 -2.98 9.54
N ALA A 746 -5.23 -2.93 8.45
CA ALA A 746 -4.27 -1.87 8.20
C ALA A 746 -4.93 -0.49 8.03
N GLN A 747 -6.11 -0.42 7.41
CA GLN A 747 -6.89 0.82 7.33
C GLN A 747 -7.37 1.28 8.72
N GLN A 748 -7.87 0.36 9.55
CA GLN A 748 -8.30 0.68 10.91
C GLN A 748 -7.14 1.16 11.80
N GLU A 749 -5.96 0.56 11.66
CA GLU A 749 -4.75 1.01 12.37
C GLU A 749 -4.28 2.39 11.90
N ALA A 750 -4.35 2.68 10.60
CA ALA A 750 -4.04 4.00 10.05
C ALA A 750 -5.02 5.09 10.51
N ASP A 751 -6.33 4.81 10.54
CA ASP A 751 -7.34 5.74 11.04
C ASP A 751 -7.24 5.96 12.56
N ALA A 752 -6.90 4.92 13.33
CA ALA A 752 -6.61 5.05 14.76
C ALA A 752 -5.35 5.89 15.03
N GLY A 753 -4.26 5.65 14.29
CA GLY A 753 -3.04 6.45 14.37
C GLY A 753 -3.27 7.93 14.05
N LYS A 754 -4.10 8.21 13.04
CA LYS A 754 -4.54 9.56 12.66
C LYS A 754 -5.40 10.25 13.72
N ALA A 755 -6.25 9.51 14.44
CA ALA A 755 -7.01 10.05 15.57
C ALA A 755 -6.08 10.45 16.73
N VAL A 756 -5.07 9.61 17.02
CA VAL A 756 -4.04 9.91 18.03
C VAL A 756 -3.16 11.11 17.62
N GLU A 757 -2.81 11.24 16.34
CA GLU A 757 -2.11 12.43 15.82
C GLU A 757 -2.95 13.70 16.04
N GLN A 758 -4.25 13.65 15.74
CA GLN A 758 -5.17 14.78 15.97
C GLN A 758 -5.28 15.16 17.45
N GLU A 759 -5.28 14.18 18.36
CA GLU A 759 -5.26 14.45 19.80
C GLU A 759 -3.96 15.14 20.22
N PHE A 760 -2.79 14.64 19.80
CA PHE A 760 -1.51 15.29 20.10
C PHE A 760 -1.41 16.70 19.49
N VAL A 761 -1.96 16.94 18.30
CA VAL A 761 -2.03 18.28 17.70
C VAL A 761 -2.91 19.22 18.54
N ALA A 762 -4.03 18.73 19.09
CA ALA A 762 -4.89 19.50 19.99
C ALA A 762 -4.20 19.80 21.34
N GLN A 763 -3.55 18.81 21.96
CA GLN A 763 -2.75 18.99 23.18
C GLN A 763 -1.61 20.00 22.96
N LEU A 764 -0.90 19.92 21.84
CA LEU A 764 0.15 20.88 21.47
C LEU A 764 -0.39 22.29 21.19
N ALA A 765 -1.62 22.42 20.69
CA ALA A 765 -2.27 23.72 20.52
C ALA A 765 -2.63 24.35 21.88
N ALA A 766 -3.21 23.58 22.80
CA ALA A 766 -3.52 24.03 24.15
C ALA A 766 -2.27 24.46 24.92
N ALA A 767 -1.23 23.62 24.96
CA ALA A 767 0.04 23.94 25.64
C ALA A 767 0.76 25.17 25.03
N ARG A 768 0.58 25.45 23.73
CA ARG A 768 1.06 26.68 23.10
C ARG A 768 0.27 27.91 23.52
N GLN A 769 -1.04 27.79 23.70
CA GLN A 769 -1.88 28.88 24.21
C GLN A 769 -1.51 29.20 25.66
N GLU A 770 -1.44 28.19 26.55
CA GLU A 770 -1.02 28.36 27.95
C GLU A 770 0.35 29.03 28.07
N LEU A 771 1.31 28.65 27.21
CA LEU A 771 2.63 29.27 27.15
C LEU A 771 2.58 30.76 26.76
N GLU A 772 1.68 31.15 25.85
CA GLU A 772 1.55 32.54 25.42
C GLU A 772 0.79 33.40 26.46
N GLU A 773 -0.22 32.83 27.11
CA GLU A 773 -0.89 33.45 28.27
C GLU A 773 0.11 33.67 29.43
N ALA A 774 0.96 32.68 29.72
CA ALA A 774 2.03 32.80 30.70
C ALA A 774 3.08 33.87 30.32
N ARG A 775 3.47 33.96 29.04
CA ARG A 775 4.36 35.02 28.53
C ARG A 775 3.76 36.41 28.72
N GLN A 776 2.49 36.59 28.34
CA GLN A 776 1.79 37.85 28.52
C GLN A 776 1.69 38.24 30.00
N ALA A 777 1.40 37.29 30.89
CA ALA A 777 1.40 37.52 32.33
C ALA A 777 2.79 37.95 32.86
N VAL A 778 3.88 37.30 32.40
CA VAL A 778 5.26 37.70 32.73
C VAL A 778 5.53 39.13 32.28
N ILE A 779 5.26 39.47 31.02
CA ILE A 779 5.45 40.82 30.45
C ILE A 779 4.68 41.88 31.26
N GLU A 780 3.50 41.56 31.78
CA GLU A 780 2.76 42.45 32.67
C GLU A 780 3.38 42.58 34.07
N THR A 781 3.91 41.50 34.64
CA THR A 781 4.65 41.59 35.91
C THR A 781 5.95 42.37 35.77
N GLU A 782 6.66 42.27 34.64
CA GLU A 782 7.83 43.07 34.33
C GLU A 782 7.49 44.56 34.24
N LYS A 783 6.40 44.94 33.54
CA LYS A 783 5.90 46.32 33.50
C LYS A 783 5.57 46.84 34.91
N LYS A 784 4.90 46.03 35.74
CA LYS A 784 4.57 46.34 37.15
C LYS A 784 5.83 46.43 38.03
N LEU A 785 6.91 45.72 37.69
CA LEU A 785 8.22 45.81 38.36
C LEU A 785 8.97 47.09 37.95
N ARG A 786 9.06 47.39 36.64
CA ARG A 786 9.70 48.61 36.11
C ARG A 786 9.12 49.88 36.72
N PHE A 787 7.80 49.98 36.79
CA PHE A 787 7.14 51.11 37.46
C PHE A 787 7.54 51.26 38.95
N LYS A 788 7.76 50.14 39.67
CA LYS A 788 8.26 50.16 41.05
C LYS A 788 9.74 50.53 41.14
N GLU A 789 10.57 50.08 40.20
CA GLU A 789 11.98 50.48 40.10
C GLU A 789 12.11 51.99 39.85
N GLU A 790 11.35 52.53 38.88
CA GLU A 790 11.29 53.96 38.58
C GLU A 790 10.78 54.78 39.78
N THR A 791 9.72 54.32 40.44
CA THR A 791 9.20 54.94 41.67
C THR A 791 10.24 54.93 42.80
N ALA A 792 10.99 53.83 42.97
CA ALA A 792 12.04 53.74 43.97
C ALA A 792 13.23 54.67 43.65
N LEU A 793 13.66 54.75 42.40
CA LEU A 793 14.70 55.67 41.93
C LEU A 793 14.28 57.14 42.16
N ALA A 794 13.04 57.49 41.84
CA ALA A 794 12.49 58.82 42.12
C ALA A 794 12.46 59.14 43.63
N ALA A 795 12.05 58.18 44.47
CA ALA A 795 12.06 58.34 45.92
C ALA A 795 13.48 58.48 46.50
N MET A 796 14.47 57.75 45.98
CA MET A 796 15.87 57.89 46.35
C MET A 796 16.44 59.26 45.94
N ALA A 797 16.17 59.70 44.71
CA ALA A 797 16.57 61.03 44.24
C ALA A 797 15.96 62.16 45.07
N ALA A 798 14.67 62.04 45.44
CA ALA A 798 13.98 62.99 46.31
C ALA A 798 14.58 63.01 47.73
N ARG A 799 14.91 61.84 48.30
CA ARG A 799 15.58 61.74 49.61
C ARG A 799 16.96 62.40 49.58
N ASP A 800 17.76 62.14 48.55
CA ASP A 800 19.11 62.68 48.43
C ASP A 800 19.10 64.19 48.13
N ALA A 801 18.05 64.71 47.47
CA ALA A 801 17.79 66.14 47.36
C ALA A 801 17.38 66.78 48.71
N ALA A 802 16.53 66.11 49.48
CA ALA A 802 16.16 66.55 50.83
C ALA A 802 17.38 66.56 51.78
N GLU A 803 18.27 65.57 51.70
CA GLU A 803 19.49 65.53 52.51
C GLU A 803 20.47 66.65 52.11
N LYS A 804 20.63 66.95 50.82
CA LYS A 804 21.39 68.13 50.35
C LYS A 804 20.80 69.43 50.90
N SER A 805 19.47 69.56 50.91
CA SER A 805 18.77 70.71 51.49
C SER A 805 19.00 70.85 52.99
N LEU A 806 18.91 69.74 53.74
CA LEU A 806 19.21 69.69 55.18
C LEU A 806 20.65 70.10 55.48
N ARG A 807 21.63 69.51 54.78
CA ARG A 807 23.06 69.88 54.92
C ARG A 807 23.29 71.38 54.64
N LEU A 808 22.60 71.96 53.66
CA LEU A 808 22.65 73.40 53.38
C LEU A 808 22.00 74.25 54.50
N ALA A 809 20.93 73.75 55.13
CA ALA A 809 20.33 74.38 56.30
C ALA A 809 21.28 74.33 57.51
N ASP A 810 21.92 73.19 57.79
CA ASP A 810 22.93 73.06 58.84
C ASP A 810 24.15 73.96 58.61
N MET A 811 24.62 74.07 57.37
CA MET A 811 25.68 75.02 56.99
C MET A 811 25.26 76.49 57.11
N ARG A 812 23.96 76.81 57.06
CA ARG A 812 23.44 78.16 57.36
C ARG A 812 23.34 78.36 58.88
N ALA A 813 22.83 77.38 59.61
CA ALA A 813 22.70 77.40 61.06
C ALA A 813 24.06 77.48 61.78
N ALA A 814 25.09 76.79 61.27
CA ALA A 814 26.47 76.91 61.75
C ALA A 814 26.96 78.36 61.63
N ARG A 815 26.95 78.95 60.43
CA ARG A 815 27.36 80.35 60.21
C ARG A 815 26.56 81.37 61.02
N LEU A 816 25.31 81.06 61.37
CA LEU A 816 24.51 81.89 62.29
C LEU A 816 24.97 81.72 63.75
N ARG A 817 25.33 80.51 64.20
CA ARG A 817 25.96 80.29 65.52
C ARG A 817 27.32 80.99 65.59
N ASP A 818 28.20 80.80 64.62
CA ASP A 818 29.51 81.47 64.55
C ASP A 818 29.35 83.01 64.67
N ARG A 819 28.31 83.56 64.02
CA ARG A 819 28.01 85.00 64.08
C ARG A 819 27.41 85.42 65.42
N VAL A 820 26.61 84.59 66.08
CA VAL A 820 26.07 84.85 67.44
C VAL A 820 27.18 84.75 68.49
N GLU A 821 28.10 83.79 68.36
CA GLU A 821 29.28 83.65 69.23
C GLU A 821 30.21 84.86 69.09
N GLU A 822 30.49 85.32 67.86
CA GLU A 822 31.24 86.56 67.62
C GLU A 822 30.53 87.82 68.15
N LEU A 823 29.20 87.90 68.02
CA LEU A 823 28.43 89.01 68.61
C LEU A 823 28.38 88.94 70.15
N THR A 824 28.45 87.73 70.73
CA THR A 824 28.53 87.52 72.19
C THR A 824 29.90 87.93 72.70
N ARG A 825 30.99 87.54 72.02
CA ARG A 825 32.35 88.01 72.30
C ARG A 825 32.45 89.55 72.22
N GLN A 826 31.82 90.17 71.22
CA GLN A 826 31.74 91.62 71.12
C GLN A 826 30.90 92.25 72.25
N LEU A 827 29.90 91.55 72.78
CA LEU A 827 29.14 91.98 73.96
C LEU A 827 30.01 91.90 75.22
N ASP A 828 30.72 90.79 75.45
CA ASP A 828 31.63 90.61 76.59
C ASP A 828 32.79 91.63 76.56
N GLU A 829 33.31 91.96 75.38
CA GLU A 829 34.32 93.01 75.16
C GLU A 829 33.77 94.44 75.37
N LEU A 830 32.45 94.63 75.27
CA LEU A 830 31.80 95.88 75.66
C LEU A 830 31.48 95.91 77.16
N ASP A 831 31.00 94.81 77.74
CA ASP A 831 30.63 94.72 79.16
C ASP A 831 31.87 94.85 80.08
N THR A 832 33.00 94.25 79.69
CA THR A 832 34.31 94.47 80.36
C THR A 832 34.84 95.90 80.22
N ARG A 833 34.47 96.60 79.14
CA ARG A 833 34.79 98.02 78.90
C ARG A 833 33.84 98.98 79.62
N GLU A 834 32.60 98.58 79.87
CA GLU A 834 31.59 99.33 80.64
C GLU A 834 31.79 99.12 82.15
N ALA A 835 32.27 97.94 82.57
CA ALA A 835 32.76 97.67 83.92
C ALA A 835 33.98 98.53 84.32
N THR A 836 34.83 98.91 83.36
CA THR A 836 35.92 99.89 83.58
C THR A 836 35.49 101.35 83.41
N ALA A 837 34.24 101.61 82.99
CA ALA A 837 33.69 102.94 82.73
C ALA A 837 32.34 103.20 83.44
N SER A 838 32.10 102.55 84.58
CA SER A 838 30.84 102.66 85.35
C SER A 838 30.66 104.04 85.99
N GLY A 839 30.19 105.00 85.20
CA GLY A 839 29.94 106.39 85.60
C GLY A 839 28.80 107.03 84.80
N LEU A 840 27.56 106.88 85.30
CA LEU A 840 26.33 107.57 84.88
C LEU A 840 25.61 107.10 83.60
N SER A 841 24.87 105.98 83.69
CA SER A 841 23.46 105.95 83.20
C SER A 841 22.65 104.82 83.83
N ARG A 842 21.32 104.86 83.68
CA ARG A 842 20.36 103.90 84.23
C ARG A 842 19.73 103.10 83.09
N PRO A 843 19.63 101.76 83.16
CA PRO A 843 19.11 100.97 82.05
C PRO A 843 17.63 101.24 81.81
N ARG A 844 17.24 101.34 80.53
CA ARG A 844 15.84 101.26 80.10
C ARG A 844 15.61 99.91 79.44
N TYR A 845 14.73 99.10 80.03
CA TYR A 845 14.19 97.92 79.38
C TYR A 845 13.52 98.32 78.06
N ILE A 846 14.01 97.79 76.95
CA ILE A 846 13.29 97.79 75.68
C ILE A 846 12.74 96.37 75.51
N CYS A 847 11.43 96.24 75.48
CA CYS A 847 10.74 94.97 75.26
C CYS A 847 10.92 94.52 73.80
N TRP A 848 11.32 93.26 73.60
CA TRP A 848 11.48 92.70 72.27
C TRP A 848 10.10 92.41 71.64
N PRO A 849 9.80 92.82 70.39
CA PRO A 849 8.44 92.69 69.84
C PRO A 849 8.13 91.26 69.39
N TRP A 850 7.08 90.66 69.96
CA TRP A 850 6.60 89.31 69.60
C TRP A 850 5.77 89.24 68.29
N GLN A 851 5.72 90.33 67.51
CA GLN A 851 4.78 90.48 66.39
C GLN A 851 5.15 89.73 65.09
N TRP A 852 6.28 89.01 65.04
CA TRP A 852 6.73 88.28 63.84
C TRP A 852 6.40 86.78 63.83
N LEU A 853 5.80 86.23 64.91
CA LEU A 853 5.55 84.79 65.05
C LEU A 853 4.10 84.34 64.76
N GLY A 854 3.27 85.18 64.14
CA GLY A 854 2.07 84.78 63.37
C GLY A 854 0.90 84.07 64.10
N LEU A 855 1.00 83.82 65.40
CA LEU A 855 0.04 82.99 66.15
C LEU A 855 -1.01 83.83 66.88
N ASN A 856 -2.20 83.97 66.27
CA ASN A 856 -3.43 84.44 66.92
C ASN A 856 -4.45 83.30 67.00
N TYR A 857 -5.16 83.15 68.12
CA TYR A 857 -6.10 82.04 68.33
C TYR A 857 -7.52 82.51 68.72
N VAL A 858 -8.45 82.32 67.77
CA VAL A 858 -9.91 82.14 67.94
C VAL A 858 -10.77 83.28 68.54
N GLY A 859 -11.73 83.75 67.73
CA GLY A 859 -12.92 84.52 68.16
C GLY A 859 -13.73 85.03 66.95
N GLY A 860 -14.99 84.58 66.78
CA GLY A 860 -15.87 84.96 65.65
C GLY A 860 -16.78 86.19 65.92
N PRO A 861 -17.83 86.48 65.11
CA PRO A 861 -18.45 85.62 64.08
C PRO A 861 -18.71 86.30 62.71
N ARG A 862 -19.38 85.56 61.78
CA ARG A 862 -20.30 85.97 60.67
C ARG A 862 -20.32 87.45 60.24
N SER A 863 -20.34 87.83 58.95
CA SER A 863 -21.00 87.20 57.77
C SER A 863 -20.63 87.96 56.46
N GLU A 864 -21.05 87.68 55.21
CA GLU A 864 -21.80 86.56 54.56
C GLU A 864 -21.55 86.62 53.01
N THR A 865 -21.13 85.52 52.36
CA THR A 865 -21.32 85.21 50.90
C THR A 865 -20.49 86.00 49.84
N PRO A 866 -20.54 85.74 48.50
CA PRO A 866 -19.48 84.90 47.89
C PRO A 866 -18.98 85.29 46.46
N LEU A 867 -17.68 85.18 46.15
CA LEU A 867 -17.17 84.78 44.80
C LEU A 867 -15.63 84.61 44.68
N GLN A 868 -15.25 83.48 44.06
CA GLN A 868 -14.11 83.22 43.15
C GLN A 868 -12.61 83.31 43.54
N ALA A 869 -11.88 82.38 42.89
CA ALA A 869 -10.47 82.39 42.46
C ALA A 869 -9.33 82.13 43.46
N ALA A 870 -8.79 80.91 43.39
CA ALA A 870 -7.37 80.59 43.60
C ALA A 870 -7.01 79.31 42.81
N ALA A 871 -6.58 79.47 41.57
CA ALA A 871 -6.07 78.40 40.70
C ALA A 871 -4.79 78.90 40.02
N ASN A 872 -3.86 77.97 39.76
CA ASN A 872 -2.52 78.18 39.22
C ASN A 872 -1.58 79.03 40.10
N GLU A 873 -0.38 78.49 40.39
CA GLU A 873 0.92 79.00 39.94
C GLU A 873 2.07 78.42 40.78
N MET A 874 2.84 77.50 40.18
CA MET A 874 4.30 77.60 40.11
C MET A 874 4.83 76.52 39.16
N GLU A 875 4.88 76.86 37.88
CA GLU A 875 5.93 76.31 37.02
C GLU A 875 7.26 76.90 37.51
N LEU A 876 8.27 76.07 37.71
CA LEU A 876 9.67 76.51 37.79
C LEU A 876 10.44 75.72 36.74
N SER A 877 10.40 76.26 35.52
CA SER A 877 11.07 75.73 34.34
C SER A 877 12.59 75.86 34.44
N GLU A 878 13.28 74.85 33.91
CA GLU A 878 14.73 74.80 33.82
C GLU A 878 15.25 75.81 32.77
N PRO A 879 16.38 76.48 33.03
CA PRO A 879 17.22 77.02 31.97
C PRO A 879 18.22 75.95 31.50
N LEU A 880 18.18 75.62 30.21
CA LEU A 880 19.12 74.71 29.55
C LEU A 880 20.58 75.21 29.65
N ILE A 881 21.49 74.29 30.04
CA ILE A 881 22.69 73.85 29.28
C ILE A 881 23.19 72.53 29.90
#